data_AF-A0A928C3A6-F1
#
_entry.id   AF-A0A928C3A6-F1
#
_cell.length_a   1.000
_cell.length_b   1.000
_cell.length_c   1.000
_cell.angle_alpha   90.00
_cell.angle_beta   90.00
_cell.angle_gamma   90.00
#
_symmetry.space_group_name_H-M   'P 1'
#
loop_
_entity.id
_entity.type
_entity.pdbx_description
1 polymer ?
#
loop_
_entity_poly.entity_id
_entity_poly.type
_entity_poly.pdbx_seq_one_letter_code
_entity_poly.pdbx_strand_id
1 'polypeptide(L)'
;MTKLLESDIEQMLIDQLKAKGYQYLYGPDIAPDGETPMRASFDEVVLRDKLEAAVRKLNPSLPYSVQDEAVKTVLRISSPDVLANNEEFHRLLTEGVPVSVHKDGVERGARVWLIDFNDPWNNEFTVVNQFTIIENGHNRRPDVLLFVNGLPLVIFELKNAADENATIQSAYRQIETYKQQIPSLFTYNALVVISDGLEARAGSLSAGFSRFAAWKSDDGENLASHLVSELEVLVNGMMNKETLLDLVQSFTVFEKQKQEDLKTGLTTIKTVKKIAAYHQYYAVNKAVESTLRATGMNQDAMVAESPANYGFKTVQEQQPGDHRAGVVWHTQGSGKSLTMVFYTGKIVQRLNNPTVVVITDRNDLDDQLFDTFTGAKQLLRQTPVQAENREHLKKLLSVQSGGVIFTTIQKFQPESGNVYDTLTDRSNVIVMADEAHRTQYGFKGRTVDVRNEADEVVGSEIKYGFAKYLRDALPNATYLGFTGTPIEATDKNTPAVFGNYIDVYDIAQAVEDGATVRIYYESRLAKVELSDEGRQLVEELDKELQTEDMNDVQKAKAKWTQLEALIGSPNRLKNIAKDIVTHFEERQKVFEGKAMVVAMSRRIAAELYDEIIKLRPEWHSDDLTKGAIKVVMTSLASDGADIAKHHTTKEQRRALAERMKDPDDELKLVIVRDMWLTGFDVPCLHTLYIDKPMQGHNLMQAIARVNRVYKDKPGGLVVDYLGIASDLKKALSFYSDSGGKGDPTQQQEQAVALMQEKLEVVEQMFFGFDYKQYFAADTSGKLSWILKAEDFILGLDDGKKRFVNEITALGKAFAIAIPNEAAMDVKDEVAFFQAVKARLCKFDQTGSGMSDEEVETTIRQVIDKALVSEKVIDLFDAVGIKKPDISILSEEFLMELKDMEHKNIALEVLRKLLEGEIKARSKFNVVEGRSLMEMLDSSITRYHNKVLTAAEVIDELIQLSKTILEKDKDAENMGLTTYEYAFYSAVADNESARDLMGKDKLRELAVVLTETIRKNTTIDWTIKENVRAKMKVAVKRLLRKYGYPPDMQLLATETVLKQAEMMAAEFVN
;
A
#
# COMPACT_ATOMS: atom_id res chain seq x y z
N MET A 1 -28.25 24.31 -7.80
CA MET A 1 -26.78 24.20 -7.95
C MET A 1 -26.52 23.27 -9.13
N THR A 2 -25.70 23.70 -10.09
CA THR A 2 -25.22 22.84 -11.19
C THR A 2 -24.39 21.72 -10.57
N LYS A 3 -24.71 20.46 -10.89
CA LYS A 3 -23.99 19.29 -10.35
C LYS A 3 -22.70 19.12 -11.15
N LEU A 4 -21.55 19.08 -10.48
CA LEU A 4 -20.26 18.80 -11.11
C LEU A 4 -20.25 17.35 -11.61
N LEU A 5 -19.88 17.15 -12.87
CA LEU A 5 -19.78 15.84 -13.53
C LEU A 5 -18.31 15.51 -13.83
N GLU A 6 -18.03 14.22 -14.03
CA GLU A 6 -16.70 13.75 -14.46
C GLU A 6 -16.26 14.39 -15.78
N SER A 7 -17.22 14.60 -16.70
CA SER A 7 -16.98 15.31 -17.97
C SER A 7 -16.53 16.77 -17.79
N ASP A 8 -16.91 17.42 -16.68
CA ASP A 8 -16.46 18.78 -16.38
C ASP A 8 -14.97 18.79 -15.98
N ILE A 9 -14.54 17.77 -15.23
CA ILE A 9 -13.14 17.58 -14.83
C ILE A 9 -12.28 17.20 -16.05
N GLU A 10 -12.80 16.31 -16.90
CA GLU A 10 -12.18 15.94 -18.18
C GLU A 10 -11.96 17.17 -19.07
N GLN A 11 -12.99 18.02 -19.20
CA GLN A 11 -12.90 19.25 -19.98
C GLN A 11 -11.90 20.26 -19.37
N MET A 12 -11.90 20.40 -18.04
CA MET A 12 -10.91 21.23 -17.33
C MET A 12 -9.48 20.79 -17.63
N LEU A 13 -9.20 19.48 -17.54
CA LEU A 13 -7.90 18.90 -17.86
C LEU A 13 -7.48 19.21 -19.32
N ILE A 14 -8.39 19.00 -20.27
CA ILE A 14 -8.14 19.27 -21.69
C ILE A 14 -7.80 20.75 -21.93
N ASP A 15 -8.54 21.67 -21.30
CA ASP A 15 -8.31 23.10 -21.48
C ASP A 15 -7.00 23.57 -20.85
N GLN A 16 -6.61 23.03 -19.69
CA GLN A 16 -5.30 23.29 -19.09
C GLN A 16 -4.15 22.77 -19.98
N LEU A 17 -4.29 21.57 -20.56
CA LEU A 17 -3.28 21.02 -21.47
C LEU A 17 -3.20 21.82 -22.78
N LYS A 18 -4.33 22.26 -23.34
CA LYS A 18 -4.37 23.15 -24.51
C LYS A 18 -3.65 24.47 -24.23
N ALA A 19 -3.83 25.05 -23.04
CA ALA A 19 -3.11 26.26 -22.63
C ALA A 19 -1.58 26.06 -22.60
N LYS A 20 -1.10 24.83 -22.39
CA LYS A 20 0.32 24.43 -22.49
C LYS A 20 0.75 24.04 -23.90
N GLY A 21 -0.11 24.23 -24.90
CA GLY A 21 0.18 23.98 -26.31
C GLY A 21 0.07 22.52 -26.72
N TYR A 22 -0.78 21.72 -26.05
CA TYR A 22 -1.21 20.41 -26.56
C TYR A 22 -2.30 20.59 -27.62
N GLN A 23 -2.21 19.85 -28.71
CA GLN A 23 -3.30 19.76 -29.68
C GLN A 23 -4.42 18.87 -29.13
N TYR A 24 -5.67 19.33 -29.19
CA TYR A 24 -6.81 18.51 -28.80
C TYR A 24 -7.40 17.77 -30.01
N LEU A 25 -7.71 16.48 -29.82
CA LEU A 25 -8.54 15.69 -30.73
C LEU A 25 -9.60 14.93 -29.93
N TYR A 26 -10.80 14.78 -30.48
CA TYR A 26 -11.85 13.97 -29.88
C TYR A 26 -11.70 12.51 -30.33
N GLY A 27 -11.62 11.56 -29.39
CA GLY A 27 -11.38 10.14 -29.67
C GLY A 27 -12.38 9.52 -30.67
N PRO A 28 -13.70 9.77 -30.54
CA PRO A 28 -14.70 9.31 -31.50
C PRO A 28 -14.51 9.86 -32.92
N ASP A 29 -14.04 11.11 -33.09
CA ASP A 29 -13.83 11.69 -34.42
C ASP A 29 -12.65 11.03 -35.15
N ILE A 30 -11.65 10.55 -34.41
CA ILE A 30 -10.45 9.92 -34.96
C ILE A 30 -10.49 8.39 -34.96
N ALA A 31 -11.62 7.80 -34.53
CA ALA A 31 -11.85 6.36 -34.56
C ALA A 31 -11.94 5.85 -36.02
N PRO A 32 -11.77 4.53 -36.27
CA PRO A 32 -11.85 3.96 -37.62
C PRO A 32 -13.16 4.25 -38.34
N ASP A 33 -14.25 4.43 -37.59
CA ASP A 33 -15.60 4.76 -38.06
C ASP A 33 -16.01 6.21 -37.78
N GLY A 34 -15.05 7.05 -37.37
CA GLY A 34 -15.25 8.48 -37.05
C GLY A 34 -15.27 9.40 -38.28
N GLU A 35 -15.47 10.70 -38.04
CA GLU A 35 -15.52 11.72 -39.11
C GLU A 35 -14.16 11.98 -39.77
N THR A 36 -13.08 11.89 -38.99
CA THR A 36 -11.69 12.10 -39.42
C THR A 36 -10.79 10.95 -38.96
N PRO A 37 -10.96 9.72 -39.47
CA PRO A 37 -10.23 8.55 -38.99
C PRO A 37 -8.71 8.74 -39.03
N MET A 38 -8.03 8.49 -37.91
CA MET A 38 -6.56 8.51 -37.81
C MET A 38 -5.97 7.13 -37.49
N ARG A 39 -6.81 6.09 -37.52
CA ARG A 39 -6.47 4.69 -37.25
C ARG A 39 -7.24 3.77 -38.19
N ALA A 40 -6.61 2.66 -38.59
CA ALA A 40 -7.25 1.68 -39.48
C ALA A 40 -8.20 0.74 -38.73
N SER A 41 -7.98 0.52 -37.43
CA SER A 41 -8.76 -0.39 -36.60
C SER A 41 -8.75 0.01 -35.12
N PHE A 42 -9.68 -0.55 -34.34
CA PHE A 42 -9.85 -0.20 -32.92
C PHE A 42 -8.75 -0.77 -32.00
N ASP A 43 -7.99 -1.76 -32.44
CA ASP A 43 -6.85 -2.34 -31.73
C ASP A 43 -5.55 -1.53 -31.93
N GLU A 44 -5.50 -0.63 -32.92
CA GLU A 44 -4.35 0.27 -33.09
C GLU A 44 -4.33 1.33 -31.99
N VAL A 45 -3.32 1.32 -31.12
CA VAL A 45 -3.18 2.31 -30.03
C VAL A 45 -2.26 3.48 -30.39
N VAL A 46 -1.50 3.39 -31.48
CA VAL A 46 -0.55 4.41 -31.95
C VAL A 46 -1.19 5.21 -33.10
N LEU A 47 -1.05 6.53 -33.07
CA LEU A 47 -1.41 7.40 -34.21
C LEU A 47 -0.29 7.35 -35.24
N ARG A 48 -0.34 6.31 -36.08
CA ARG A 48 0.75 5.92 -36.98
C ARG A 48 1.22 7.04 -37.91
N ASP A 49 0.30 7.77 -38.53
CA ASP A 49 0.67 8.83 -39.48
C ASP A 49 1.44 9.97 -38.80
N LYS A 50 1.09 10.31 -37.55
CA LYS A 50 1.82 11.30 -36.74
C LYS A 50 3.22 10.78 -36.39
N LEU A 51 3.35 9.50 -36.04
CA LEU A 51 4.65 8.88 -35.78
C LEU A 51 5.54 8.88 -37.02
N GLU A 52 5.04 8.47 -38.18
CA GLU A 52 5.79 8.49 -39.43
C GLU A 52 6.22 9.92 -39.81
N ALA A 53 5.34 10.92 -39.64
CA ALA A 53 5.66 12.32 -39.89
C ALA A 53 6.76 12.85 -38.95
N ALA A 54 6.67 12.54 -37.65
CA ALA A 54 7.69 12.92 -36.68
C ALA A 54 9.04 12.26 -36.97
N VAL A 55 9.07 10.96 -37.26
CA VAL A 55 10.31 10.24 -37.60
C VAL A 55 10.97 10.85 -38.84
N ARG A 56 10.18 11.21 -39.87
CA ARG A 56 10.67 11.90 -41.07
C ARG A 56 11.27 13.26 -40.75
N LYS A 57 10.61 14.04 -39.88
CA LYS A 57 11.07 15.37 -39.45
C LYS A 57 12.37 15.31 -38.65
N LEU A 58 12.47 14.34 -37.73
CA LEU A 58 13.60 14.22 -36.81
C LEU A 58 14.85 13.58 -37.44
N ASN A 59 14.68 12.78 -38.50
CA ASN A 59 15.77 12.00 -39.10
C ASN A 59 16.00 12.27 -40.60
N PRO A 60 16.07 13.55 -41.04
CA PRO A 60 16.09 13.89 -42.48
C PRO A 60 17.34 13.41 -43.21
N SER A 61 18.41 13.08 -42.49
CA SER A 61 19.67 12.58 -43.04
C SER A 61 19.67 11.08 -43.38
N LEU A 62 18.66 10.33 -42.91
CA LEU A 62 18.55 8.88 -43.14
C LEU A 62 17.58 8.57 -44.29
N PRO A 63 17.80 7.49 -45.08
CA PRO A 63 16.87 7.09 -46.14
C PRO A 63 15.47 6.75 -45.60
N TYR A 64 14.42 7.07 -46.37
CA TYR A 64 13.03 6.79 -45.96
C TYR A 64 12.77 5.30 -45.68
N SER A 65 13.38 4.38 -46.45
CA SER A 65 13.23 2.94 -46.20
C SER A 65 13.70 2.53 -44.81
N VAL A 66 14.74 3.19 -44.28
CA VAL A 66 15.32 2.92 -42.96
C VAL A 66 14.46 3.54 -41.86
N GLN A 67 13.90 4.71 -42.11
CA GLN A 67 12.92 5.35 -41.23
C GLN A 67 11.65 4.49 -41.10
N ASP A 68 11.10 4.01 -42.22
CA ASP A 68 9.91 3.15 -42.25
C ASP A 68 10.18 1.79 -41.56
N GLU A 69 11.38 1.23 -41.71
CA GLU A 69 11.79 0.02 -40.99
C GLU A 69 11.85 0.26 -39.47
N ALA A 70 12.38 1.39 -39.02
CA ALA A 70 12.39 1.75 -37.61
C ALA A 70 10.98 1.89 -37.03
N VAL A 71 10.05 2.53 -37.75
CA VAL A 71 8.63 2.60 -37.35
C VAL A 71 8.02 1.20 -37.25
N LYS A 72 8.28 0.32 -38.22
CA LYS A 72 7.80 -1.08 -38.17
C LYS A 72 8.37 -1.84 -36.97
N THR A 73 9.63 -1.63 -36.62
CA THR A 73 10.25 -2.26 -35.45
C THR A 73 9.53 -1.85 -34.16
N VAL A 74 9.23 -0.55 -34.00
CA VAL A 74 8.47 -0.03 -32.84
C VAL A 74 7.07 -0.62 -32.78
N LEU A 75 6.36 -0.69 -33.91
CA LEU A 75 4.98 -1.20 -33.95
C LEU A 75 4.86 -2.72 -33.79
N ARG A 76 5.97 -3.48 -33.92
CA ARG A 76 5.98 -4.94 -33.85
C ARG A 76 6.40 -5.49 -32.48
N ILE A 77 6.63 -4.63 -31.48
CA ILE A 77 6.94 -5.07 -30.12
C ILE A 77 5.75 -5.87 -29.59
N SER A 78 5.96 -7.17 -29.39
CA SER A 78 4.93 -8.09 -28.96
C SER A 78 5.54 -9.28 -28.24
N SER A 79 5.15 -9.45 -26.98
CA SER A 79 5.38 -10.65 -26.18
C SER A 79 4.27 -10.80 -25.13
N PRO A 80 4.11 -11.97 -24.50
CA PRO A 80 3.13 -12.16 -23.42
C PRO A 80 3.41 -11.31 -22.17
N ASP A 81 4.63 -10.80 -22.00
CA ASP A 81 5.01 -9.96 -20.87
C ASP A 81 4.95 -8.47 -21.26
N VAL A 82 3.89 -7.81 -20.79
CA VAL A 82 3.65 -6.38 -21.05
C VAL A 82 4.78 -5.51 -20.50
N LEU A 83 5.38 -5.87 -19.38
CA LEU A 83 6.45 -5.07 -18.77
C LEU A 83 7.76 -5.22 -19.56
N ALA A 84 8.03 -6.41 -20.10
CA ALA A 84 9.14 -6.61 -21.02
C ALA A 84 8.95 -5.82 -22.33
N ASN A 85 7.72 -5.79 -22.86
CA ASN A 85 7.38 -4.96 -24.04
C ASN A 85 7.60 -3.46 -23.74
N ASN A 86 7.21 -3.02 -22.54
CA ASN A 86 7.38 -1.64 -22.10
C ASN A 86 8.86 -1.27 -21.91
N GLU A 87 9.68 -2.15 -21.32
CA GLU A 87 11.13 -1.97 -21.17
C GLU A 87 11.81 -1.86 -22.54
N GLU A 88 11.45 -2.75 -23.48
CA GLU A 88 11.96 -2.76 -24.85
C GLU A 88 11.61 -1.46 -25.59
N PHE A 89 10.33 -1.07 -25.57
CA PHE A 89 9.88 0.17 -26.18
C PHE A 89 10.60 1.38 -25.57
N HIS A 90 10.70 1.44 -24.24
CA HIS A 90 11.39 2.53 -23.55
C HIS A 90 12.86 2.64 -23.95
N ARG A 91 13.53 1.51 -24.21
CA ARG A 91 14.91 1.50 -24.72
C ARG A 91 14.98 2.09 -26.13
N LEU A 92 14.10 1.67 -27.03
CA LEU A 92 14.04 2.24 -28.38
C LEU A 92 13.71 3.74 -28.36
N LEU A 93 12.85 4.16 -27.44
CA LEU A 93 12.47 5.55 -27.25
C LEU A 93 13.65 6.41 -26.81
N THR A 94 14.38 5.98 -25.77
CA THR A 94 15.43 6.79 -25.12
C THR A 94 16.83 6.64 -25.72
N GLU A 95 17.09 5.54 -26.44
CA GLU A 95 18.37 5.29 -27.11
C GLU A 95 18.29 5.44 -28.64
N GLY A 96 17.09 5.57 -29.21
CA GLY A 96 16.86 5.55 -30.64
C GLY A 96 16.86 4.12 -31.19
N VAL A 97 16.12 3.92 -32.30
CA VAL A 97 16.01 2.62 -32.95
C VAL A 97 17.31 2.33 -33.70
N PRO A 98 18.06 1.27 -33.35
CA PRO A 98 19.29 0.92 -34.06
C PRO A 98 18.96 0.42 -35.47
N VAL A 99 19.65 0.98 -36.46
CA VAL A 99 19.46 0.64 -37.88
C VAL A 99 20.81 0.54 -38.59
N SER A 100 20.85 -0.22 -39.68
CA SER A 100 22.02 -0.30 -40.57
C SER A 100 21.78 0.54 -41.83
N VAL A 101 22.76 1.36 -42.21
CA VAL A 101 22.75 2.14 -43.45
C VAL A 101 23.95 1.79 -44.31
N HIS A 102 23.74 1.58 -45.61
CA HIS A 102 24.84 1.43 -46.57
C HIS A 102 25.28 2.81 -47.07
N LYS A 103 26.51 3.20 -46.74
CA LYS A 103 27.13 4.44 -47.23
C LYS A 103 28.45 4.10 -47.90
N ASP A 104 28.63 4.53 -49.15
CA ASP A 104 29.83 4.28 -49.95
C ASP A 104 30.21 2.78 -50.06
N GLY A 105 29.20 1.90 -50.11
CA GLY A 105 29.41 0.45 -50.20
C GLY A 105 29.74 -0.26 -48.88
N VAL A 106 29.75 0.46 -47.75
CA VAL A 106 30.02 -0.10 -46.41
C VAL A 106 28.81 0.07 -45.50
N GLU A 107 28.47 -0.98 -44.76
CA GLU A 107 27.42 -0.96 -43.75
C GLU A 107 27.90 -0.17 -42.51
N ARG A 108 27.14 0.84 -42.09
CA ARG A 108 27.38 1.62 -40.87
C ARG A 108 26.14 1.62 -40.00
N GLY A 109 26.33 1.48 -38.68
CA GLY A 109 25.24 1.65 -37.72
C GLY A 109 24.82 3.11 -37.62
N ALA A 110 23.50 3.34 -37.59
CA ALA A 110 22.88 4.62 -37.30
C ALA A 110 21.72 4.43 -36.30
N ARG A 111 21.14 5.55 -35.85
CA ARG A 111 19.98 5.55 -34.93
C ARG A 111 18.87 6.40 -35.52
N VAL A 112 17.65 5.89 -35.48
CA VAL A 112 16.43 6.64 -35.81
C VAL A 112 15.79 7.10 -34.51
N TRP A 113 15.64 8.41 -34.33
CA TRP A 113 15.02 9.01 -33.15
C TRP A 113 13.51 9.16 -33.31
N LEU A 114 12.76 8.75 -32.28
CA LEU A 114 11.30 8.86 -32.23
C LEU A 114 10.85 10.16 -31.53
N ILE A 115 11.68 10.67 -30.63
CA ILE A 115 11.46 11.90 -29.84
C ILE A 115 12.74 12.72 -29.87
N ASP A 116 12.61 14.03 -30.00
CA ASP A 116 13.67 15.00 -29.77
C ASP A 116 13.71 15.39 -28.29
N PHE A 117 14.58 14.78 -27.52
CA PHE A 117 14.75 15.12 -26.10
C PHE A 117 15.61 16.38 -25.88
N ASN A 118 16.35 16.83 -26.90
CA ASN A 118 17.20 18.01 -26.78
C ASN A 118 16.38 19.29 -26.94
N ASP A 119 15.42 19.27 -27.85
CA ASP A 119 14.43 20.33 -28.01
C ASP A 119 13.01 19.76 -27.90
N PRO A 120 12.43 19.74 -26.68
CA PRO A 120 11.07 19.24 -26.44
C PRO A 120 10.02 19.85 -27.37
N TRP A 121 10.18 21.11 -27.79
CA TRP A 121 9.23 21.84 -28.62
C TRP A 121 9.23 21.39 -30.09
N ASN A 122 10.24 20.62 -30.50
CA ASN A 122 10.31 20.03 -31.83
C ASN A 122 9.35 18.83 -31.99
N ASN A 123 8.81 18.31 -30.89
CA ASN A 123 7.85 17.21 -30.84
C ASN A 123 6.40 17.71 -30.89
N GLU A 124 5.52 16.85 -31.38
CA GLU A 124 4.08 17.08 -31.39
C GLU A 124 3.43 16.45 -30.15
N PHE A 125 2.66 17.24 -29.41
CA PHE A 125 1.92 16.80 -28.23
C PHE A 125 0.43 16.86 -28.49
N THR A 126 -0.27 15.76 -28.29
CA THR A 126 -1.72 15.66 -28.52
C THR A 126 -2.41 15.13 -27.27
N VAL A 127 -3.49 15.77 -26.85
CA VAL A 127 -4.43 15.27 -25.85
C VAL A 127 -5.66 14.71 -26.58
N VAL A 128 -6.00 13.46 -26.29
CA VAL A 128 -7.15 12.78 -26.88
C VAL A 128 -8.00 12.21 -25.77
N ASN A 129 -9.28 12.56 -25.76
CA ASN A 129 -10.21 12.02 -24.79
C ASN A 129 -11.15 10.97 -25.40
N GLN A 130 -11.69 10.08 -24.56
CA GLN A 130 -12.65 9.04 -24.96
C GLN A 130 -12.13 8.09 -26.05
N PHE A 131 -10.84 7.74 -26.01
CA PHE A 131 -10.19 6.92 -27.05
C PHE A 131 -10.56 5.44 -26.92
N THR A 132 -11.43 4.94 -27.79
CA THR A 132 -11.92 3.55 -27.72
C THR A 132 -10.89 2.56 -28.29
N ILE A 133 -10.61 1.49 -27.52
CA ILE A 133 -9.70 0.39 -27.85
C ILE A 133 -10.46 -0.94 -27.74
N ILE A 134 -10.39 -1.76 -28.78
CA ILE A 134 -10.99 -3.10 -28.79
C ILE A 134 -9.88 -4.13 -28.96
N GLU A 135 -9.58 -4.88 -27.91
CA GLU A 135 -8.53 -5.90 -27.90
C GLU A 135 -9.04 -7.15 -27.16
N ASN A 136 -8.71 -8.35 -27.65
CA ASN A 136 -9.08 -9.62 -27.00
C ASN A 136 -10.59 -9.76 -26.67
N GLY A 137 -11.47 -9.16 -27.48
CA GLY A 137 -12.91 -9.16 -27.24
C GLY A 137 -13.41 -8.19 -26.16
N HIS A 138 -12.52 -7.39 -25.58
CA HIS A 138 -12.85 -6.35 -24.61
C HIS A 138 -12.88 -4.98 -25.28
N ASN A 139 -13.93 -4.21 -25.00
CA ASN A 139 -14.06 -2.82 -25.42
C ASN A 139 -13.80 -1.92 -24.22
N ARG A 140 -12.71 -1.14 -24.28
CA ARG A 140 -12.30 -0.22 -23.22
C ARG A 140 -12.04 1.17 -23.76
N ARG A 141 -12.28 2.16 -22.91
CA ARG A 141 -12.18 3.57 -23.26
C ARG A 141 -11.55 4.32 -22.09
N PRO A 142 -10.24 4.55 -22.11
CA PRO A 142 -9.59 5.47 -21.20
C PRO A 142 -10.14 6.89 -21.36
N ASP A 143 -10.20 7.64 -20.27
CA ASP A 143 -10.81 8.98 -20.28
C ASP A 143 -9.96 9.96 -21.09
N VAL A 144 -8.66 10.07 -20.79
CA VAL A 144 -7.74 10.94 -21.53
C VAL A 144 -6.39 10.24 -21.76
N LEU A 145 -5.88 10.33 -22.98
CA LEU A 145 -4.56 9.87 -23.39
C LEU A 145 -3.72 11.06 -23.87
N LEU A 146 -2.45 11.12 -23.45
CA LEU A 146 -1.47 12.05 -24.02
C LEU A 146 -0.55 11.32 -24.97
N PHE A 147 -0.48 11.82 -26.19
CA PHE A 147 0.39 11.34 -27.24
C PHE A 147 1.57 12.30 -27.44
N VAL A 148 2.75 11.73 -27.64
CA VAL A 148 3.93 12.46 -28.14
C VAL A 148 4.36 11.83 -29.45
N ASN A 149 4.39 12.61 -30.54
CA ASN A 149 4.70 12.12 -31.88
C ASN A 149 3.85 10.89 -32.27
N GLY A 150 2.58 10.86 -31.86
CA GLY A 150 1.66 9.76 -32.12
C GLY A 150 1.79 8.52 -31.21
N LEU A 151 2.71 8.52 -30.23
CA LEU A 151 2.89 7.44 -29.25
C LEU A 151 2.10 7.73 -27.96
N PRO A 152 1.24 6.82 -27.44
CA PRO A 152 0.45 7.05 -26.24
C PRO A 152 1.29 6.87 -24.96
N LEU A 153 1.83 7.96 -24.43
CA LEU A 153 2.75 7.92 -23.29
C LEU A 153 2.09 8.10 -21.94
N VAL A 154 0.98 8.85 -21.83
CA VAL A 154 0.30 9.09 -20.55
C VAL A 154 -1.15 8.69 -20.63
N ILE A 155 -1.64 8.02 -19.59
CA ILE A 155 -3.04 7.64 -19.42
C ILE A 155 -3.59 8.35 -18.20
N PHE A 156 -4.73 9.01 -18.34
CA PHE A 156 -5.53 9.56 -17.24
C PHE A 156 -6.81 8.77 -17.09
N GLU A 157 -7.13 8.47 -15.84
CA GLU A 157 -8.40 7.89 -15.43
C GLU A 157 -9.01 8.81 -14.36
N LEU A 158 -10.17 9.36 -14.67
CA LEU A 158 -10.84 10.41 -13.93
C LEU A 158 -12.07 9.86 -13.20
N LYS A 159 -12.45 10.50 -12.11
CA LYS A 159 -13.65 10.20 -11.33
C LYS A 159 -14.34 11.48 -10.90
N ASN A 160 -15.60 11.38 -10.50
CA ASN A 160 -16.35 12.52 -10.00
C ASN A 160 -16.06 12.79 -8.51
N ALA A 161 -15.40 13.90 -8.18
CA ALA A 161 -15.18 14.35 -6.79
C ALA A 161 -16.46 14.49 -5.93
N ALA A 162 -17.63 14.65 -6.55
CA ALA A 162 -18.90 14.80 -5.84
C ALA A 162 -19.63 13.47 -5.58
N ASP A 163 -19.12 12.34 -6.07
CA ASP A 163 -19.69 11.00 -5.83
C ASP A 163 -18.87 10.25 -4.79
N GLU A 164 -19.47 9.96 -3.63
CA GLU A 164 -18.81 9.27 -2.51
C GLU A 164 -18.28 7.86 -2.88
N ASN A 165 -18.77 7.25 -3.97
CA ASN A 165 -18.30 5.95 -4.45
C ASN A 165 -17.20 6.04 -5.52
N ALA A 166 -16.99 7.22 -6.13
CA ALA A 166 -16.07 7.43 -7.24
C ALA A 166 -14.71 7.95 -6.76
N THR A 167 -13.94 7.08 -6.09
CA THR A 167 -12.66 7.44 -5.47
C THR A 167 -11.48 7.24 -6.42
N ILE A 168 -10.33 7.88 -6.14
CA ILE A 168 -9.06 7.60 -6.85
C ILE A 168 -8.65 6.11 -6.82
N GLN A 169 -9.08 5.35 -5.80
CA GLN A 169 -8.85 3.90 -5.71
C GLN A 169 -9.67 3.14 -6.77
N SER A 170 -10.88 3.61 -7.09
CA SER A 170 -11.68 3.04 -8.18
C SER A 170 -11.03 3.27 -9.55
N ALA A 171 -10.47 4.46 -9.78
CA ALA A 171 -9.66 4.76 -10.96
C ALA A 171 -8.45 3.83 -11.07
N TYR A 172 -7.74 3.61 -9.97
CA TYR A 172 -6.62 2.65 -9.94
C TYR A 172 -7.05 1.22 -10.32
N ARG A 173 -8.16 0.71 -9.76
CA ARG A 173 -8.70 -0.62 -10.12
C ARG A 173 -9.10 -0.72 -11.60
N GLN A 174 -9.60 0.37 -12.17
CA GLN A 174 -9.94 0.45 -13.59
C GLN A 174 -8.69 0.37 -14.47
N ILE A 175 -7.61 1.06 -14.09
CA ILE A 175 -6.30 0.91 -14.73
C ILE A 175 -5.79 -0.53 -14.64
N GLU A 176 -5.89 -1.19 -13.48
CA GLU A 176 -5.49 -2.61 -13.35
C GLU A 176 -6.28 -3.51 -14.30
N THR A 177 -7.57 -3.22 -14.50
CA THR A 177 -8.41 -3.92 -15.48
C THR A 177 -7.94 -3.66 -16.91
N TYR A 178 -7.60 -2.42 -17.25
CA TYR A 178 -7.07 -2.07 -18.57
C TYR A 178 -5.76 -2.79 -18.88
N LYS A 179 -4.84 -2.91 -17.90
CA LYS A 179 -3.57 -3.64 -18.08
C LYS A 179 -3.77 -5.08 -18.54
N GLN A 180 -4.85 -5.72 -18.09
CA GLN A 180 -5.18 -7.11 -18.46
C GLN A 180 -5.91 -7.21 -19.80
N GLN A 181 -6.78 -6.24 -20.11
CA GLN A 181 -7.74 -6.36 -21.21
C GLN A 181 -7.33 -5.63 -22.49
N ILE A 182 -6.55 -4.55 -22.37
CA ILE A 182 -5.96 -3.80 -23.49
C ILE A 182 -4.43 -3.64 -23.31
N PRO A 183 -3.68 -4.74 -23.15
CA PRO A 183 -2.25 -4.70 -22.84
C PRO A 183 -1.41 -3.98 -23.91
N SER A 184 -1.86 -3.91 -25.16
CA SER A 184 -1.17 -3.21 -26.25
C SER A 184 -0.90 -1.73 -25.95
N LEU A 185 -1.82 -1.05 -25.25
CA LEU A 185 -1.66 0.34 -24.81
C LEU A 185 -0.47 0.50 -23.87
N PHE A 186 -0.28 -0.47 -22.98
CA PHE A 186 0.76 -0.44 -21.95
C PHE A 186 2.14 -0.86 -22.46
N THR A 187 2.27 -1.34 -23.70
CA THR A 187 3.57 -1.44 -24.38
C THR A 187 4.23 -0.06 -24.48
N TYR A 188 3.47 1.00 -24.74
CA TYR A 188 3.99 2.35 -24.97
C TYR A 188 3.94 3.27 -23.73
N ASN A 189 3.09 2.93 -22.77
CA ASN A 189 2.81 3.76 -21.61
C ASN A 189 4.09 4.14 -20.83
N ALA A 190 4.28 5.44 -20.59
CA ALA A 190 5.27 5.97 -19.67
C ALA A 190 4.69 6.10 -18.25
N LEU A 191 3.53 6.77 -18.13
CA LEU A 191 2.95 7.24 -16.87
C LEU A 191 1.45 6.96 -16.81
N VAL A 192 0.94 6.68 -15.62
CA VAL A 192 -0.50 6.60 -15.33
C VAL A 192 -0.85 7.67 -14.32
N VAL A 193 -1.93 8.40 -14.55
CA VAL A 193 -2.51 9.38 -13.62
C VAL A 193 -3.93 8.94 -13.25
N ILE A 194 -4.20 8.95 -11.95
CA ILE A 194 -5.54 8.73 -11.39
C ILE A 194 -5.96 10.00 -10.66
N SER A 195 -7.20 10.45 -10.87
CA SER A 195 -7.67 11.69 -10.25
C SER A 195 -9.19 11.73 -10.12
N ASP A 196 -9.68 12.47 -9.13
CA ASP A 196 -11.09 12.88 -9.03
C ASP A 196 -11.26 14.40 -9.32
N GLY A 197 -10.21 15.06 -9.80
CA GLY A 197 -10.14 16.50 -10.00
C GLY A 197 -9.51 17.27 -8.84
N LEU A 198 -9.76 16.88 -7.59
CA LEU A 198 -9.18 17.52 -6.40
C LEU A 198 -7.89 16.84 -5.98
N GLU A 199 -7.91 15.51 -5.87
CA GLU A 199 -6.74 14.66 -5.66
C GLU A 199 -6.22 14.15 -7.01
N ALA A 200 -4.90 14.07 -7.16
CA ALA A 200 -4.28 13.51 -8.35
C ALA A 200 -2.97 12.82 -8.01
N ARG A 201 -2.82 11.58 -8.48
CA ARG A 201 -1.63 10.78 -8.22
C ARG A 201 -1.11 10.16 -9.50
N ALA A 202 0.21 10.14 -9.64
CA ALA A 202 0.91 9.52 -10.75
C ALA A 202 1.68 8.28 -10.31
N GLY A 203 1.72 7.27 -11.19
CA GLY A 203 2.44 6.02 -10.95
C GLY A 203 2.97 5.41 -12.25
N SER A 204 3.84 4.40 -12.11
CA SER A 204 4.35 3.61 -13.22
C SER A 204 3.43 2.42 -13.54
N LEU A 205 3.66 1.77 -14.69
CA LEU A 205 2.97 0.54 -15.09
C LEU A 205 2.97 -0.56 -14.00
N SER A 206 4.06 -0.73 -13.25
CA SER A 206 4.16 -1.76 -12.21
C SER A 206 3.96 -1.24 -10.78
N ALA A 207 3.57 0.03 -10.61
CA ALA A 207 3.35 0.62 -9.30
C ALA A 207 2.04 0.07 -8.71
N GLY A 208 2.11 -0.40 -7.45
CA GLY A 208 0.92 -0.61 -6.64
C GLY A 208 0.32 0.73 -6.19
N PHE A 209 -0.94 0.76 -5.76
CA PHE A 209 -1.64 1.99 -5.35
C PHE A 209 -0.86 2.83 -4.32
N SER A 210 -0.23 2.21 -3.33
CA SER A 210 0.61 2.90 -2.32
C SER A 210 1.86 3.58 -2.88
N ARG A 211 2.18 3.38 -4.16
CA ARG A 211 3.29 4.00 -4.88
C ARG A 211 2.82 5.03 -5.92
N PHE A 212 1.52 5.30 -6.01
CA PHE A 212 0.99 6.46 -6.71
C PHE A 212 1.15 7.69 -5.82
N ALA A 213 1.91 8.67 -6.29
CA ALA A 213 2.28 9.85 -5.52
C ALA A 213 1.70 11.12 -6.13
N ALA A 214 1.34 12.08 -5.28
CA ALA A 214 0.93 13.40 -5.72
C ALA A 214 2.14 14.23 -6.19
N TRP A 215 1.91 15.10 -7.15
CA TRP A 215 2.89 16.10 -7.58
C TRP A 215 2.61 17.40 -6.80
N LYS A 216 3.57 17.89 -6.01
CA LYS A 216 3.31 18.92 -4.99
C LYS A 216 3.82 20.32 -5.33
N SER A 217 4.52 20.49 -6.44
CA SER A 217 5.11 21.76 -6.85
C SER A 217 5.07 21.85 -8.37
N ASP A 218 4.74 23.01 -8.91
CA ASP A 218 4.77 23.28 -10.35
C ASP A 218 6.17 23.70 -10.82
N ASP A 219 6.93 24.40 -9.98
CA ASP A 219 8.24 24.98 -10.29
C ASP A 219 9.45 24.26 -9.65
N GLY A 220 9.23 23.52 -8.56
CA GLY A 220 10.28 22.89 -7.75
C GLY A 220 10.90 23.78 -6.69
N GLU A 221 10.37 25.00 -6.52
CA GLU A 221 10.81 26.01 -5.57
C GLU A 221 9.88 26.08 -4.37
N ASN A 222 8.56 26.14 -4.63
CA ASN A 222 7.54 26.25 -3.60
C ASN A 222 6.53 25.11 -3.69
N LEU A 223 6.04 24.67 -2.52
CA LEU A 223 4.90 23.77 -2.49
C LEU A 223 3.65 24.54 -2.92
N ALA A 224 2.82 23.89 -3.72
CA ALA A 224 1.54 24.44 -4.12
C ALA A 224 0.63 24.63 -2.89
N SER A 225 -0.17 25.69 -2.92
CA SER A 225 -1.17 25.95 -1.90
C SER A 225 -2.20 24.80 -1.85
N HIS A 226 -2.61 24.40 -0.66
CA HIS A 226 -3.72 23.45 -0.43
C HIS A 226 -5.08 23.91 -1.02
N LEU A 227 -5.17 25.16 -1.47
CA LEU A 227 -6.34 25.73 -2.16
C LEU A 227 -6.33 25.47 -3.67
N VAL A 228 -5.23 24.97 -4.23
CA VAL A 228 -5.10 24.58 -5.64
C VAL A 228 -5.28 23.07 -5.71
N SER A 229 -6.04 22.57 -6.70
CA SER A 229 -6.24 21.13 -6.85
C SER A 229 -4.94 20.42 -7.25
N GLU A 230 -4.74 19.20 -6.76
CA GLU A 230 -3.54 18.43 -7.09
C GLU A 230 -3.47 18.10 -8.59
N LEU A 231 -4.62 17.97 -9.28
CA LEU A 231 -4.65 17.77 -10.72
C LEU A 231 -4.06 18.96 -11.46
N GLU A 232 -4.41 20.19 -11.06
CA GLU A 232 -3.86 21.39 -11.67
C GLU A 232 -2.35 21.51 -11.42
N VAL A 233 -1.88 21.22 -10.21
CA VAL A 233 -0.45 21.22 -9.87
C VAL A 233 0.31 20.17 -10.70
N LEU A 234 -0.24 18.97 -10.85
CA LEU A 234 0.32 17.89 -11.67
C LEU A 234 0.39 18.29 -13.15
N VAL A 235 -0.67 18.89 -13.69
CA VAL A 235 -0.68 19.37 -15.07
C VAL A 235 0.35 20.49 -15.25
N ASN A 236 0.47 21.38 -14.26
CA ASN A 236 1.37 22.52 -14.32
C ASN A 236 2.86 22.16 -14.26
N GLY A 237 3.24 21.28 -13.33
CA GLY A 237 4.62 20.83 -13.17
C GLY A 237 4.95 19.60 -14.03
N MET A 238 4.24 18.48 -13.79
CA MET A 238 4.58 17.16 -14.33
C MET A 238 4.27 17.02 -15.83
N MET A 239 3.14 17.58 -16.29
CA MET A 239 2.71 17.51 -17.71
C MET A 239 3.19 18.71 -18.54
N ASN A 240 4.08 19.54 -17.99
CA ASN A 240 4.87 20.44 -18.82
C ASN A 240 5.68 19.62 -19.84
N LYS A 241 5.82 20.12 -21.08
CA LYS A 241 6.46 19.36 -22.18
C LYS A 241 7.89 18.94 -21.85
N GLU A 242 8.66 19.84 -21.26
CA GLU A 242 10.05 19.59 -20.89
C GLU A 242 10.13 18.59 -19.73
N THR A 243 9.30 18.77 -18.69
CA THR A 243 9.23 17.87 -17.54
C THR A 243 8.81 16.46 -17.93
N LEU A 244 7.77 16.33 -18.76
CA LEU A 244 7.26 15.04 -19.22
C LEU A 244 8.35 14.27 -19.99
N LEU A 245 9.01 14.91 -20.95
CA LEU A 245 10.06 14.25 -21.73
C LEU A 245 11.29 13.94 -20.89
N ASP A 246 11.66 14.82 -19.96
CA ASP A 246 12.77 14.57 -19.05
C ASP A 246 12.46 13.42 -18.08
N LEU A 247 11.23 13.34 -17.56
CA LEU A 247 10.77 12.22 -16.73
C LEU A 247 10.87 10.88 -17.47
N VAL A 248 10.46 10.89 -18.74
CA VAL A 248 10.60 9.73 -19.64
C VAL A 248 12.07 9.41 -19.88
N GLN A 249 12.92 10.38 -20.19
CA GLN A 249 14.31 10.11 -20.58
C GLN A 249 15.22 9.72 -19.40
N SER A 250 15.10 10.46 -18.30
CA SER A 250 16.13 10.52 -17.25
C SER A 250 15.65 9.99 -15.90
N PHE A 251 14.33 9.83 -15.71
CA PHE A 251 13.74 9.52 -14.40
C PHE A 251 12.85 8.26 -14.41
N THR A 252 13.03 7.40 -15.40
CA THR A 252 12.38 6.08 -15.47
C THR A 252 13.45 4.98 -15.40
N VAL A 253 13.24 3.99 -14.54
CA VAL A 253 14.14 2.83 -14.40
C VAL A 253 13.36 1.52 -14.40
N PHE A 254 13.95 0.49 -15.00
CA PHE A 254 13.47 -0.90 -14.95
C PHE A 254 14.45 -1.71 -14.12
N GLU A 255 14.12 -1.91 -12.84
CA GLU A 255 14.95 -2.65 -11.90
C GLU A 255 14.66 -4.15 -12.00
N LYS A 256 15.69 -4.96 -12.21
CA LYS A 256 15.60 -6.42 -12.25
C LYS A 256 15.98 -6.99 -10.90
N GLN A 257 15.01 -7.57 -10.21
CA GLN A 257 15.21 -8.21 -8.90
C GLN A 257 15.27 -9.73 -9.09
N LYS A 258 16.36 -10.34 -8.62
CA LYS A 258 16.51 -11.79 -8.57
C LYS A 258 15.81 -12.29 -7.30
N GLN A 259 14.75 -13.05 -7.46
CA GLN A 259 14.08 -13.75 -6.36
C GLN A 259 14.41 -15.24 -6.45
N GLU A 260 15.03 -15.77 -5.40
CA GLU A 260 15.34 -17.19 -5.30
C GLU A 260 14.38 -17.81 -4.29
N ASP A 261 13.55 -18.73 -4.77
CA ASP A 261 12.69 -19.52 -3.90
C ASP A 261 13.55 -20.55 -3.18
N LEU A 262 13.71 -20.37 -1.87
CA LEU A 262 14.52 -21.24 -1.03
C LEU A 262 13.95 -22.66 -0.90
N LYS A 263 12.65 -22.86 -1.15
CA LYS A 263 11.99 -24.18 -1.08
C LYS A 263 12.18 -24.97 -2.38
N THR A 264 12.15 -24.30 -3.53
CA THR A 264 12.24 -24.97 -4.84
C THR A 264 13.62 -24.82 -5.50
N GLY A 265 14.47 -23.91 -5.01
CA GLY A 265 15.74 -23.52 -5.63
C GLY A 265 15.56 -22.73 -6.93
N LEU A 266 14.33 -22.34 -7.27
CA LEU A 266 14.02 -21.70 -8.55
C LEU A 266 14.32 -20.20 -8.48
N THR A 267 15.16 -19.73 -9.39
CA THR A 267 15.43 -18.30 -9.56
C THR A 267 14.43 -17.70 -10.54
N THR A 268 13.66 -16.71 -10.10
CA THR A 268 12.84 -15.85 -10.96
C THR A 268 13.44 -14.45 -11.02
N ILE A 269 13.33 -13.80 -12.18
CA ILE A 269 13.72 -12.39 -12.35
C ILE A 269 12.42 -11.60 -12.46
N LYS A 270 12.18 -10.73 -11.50
CA LYS A 270 11.05 -9.80 -11.51
C LYS A 270 11.54 -8.43 -11.95
N THR A 271 11.02 -7.93 -13.07
CA THR A 271 11.25 -6.55 -13.49
C THR A 271 10.24 -5.63 -12.77
N VAL A 272 10.70 -4.47 -12.31
CA VAL A 272 9.86 -3.43 -11.71
C VAL A 272 10.21 -2.10 -12.34
N LYS A 273 9.23 -1.46 -12.97
CA LYS A 273 9.34 -0.09 -13.48
C LYS A 273 9.11 0.91 -12.34
N LYS A 274 10.02 1.86 -12.17
CA LYS A 274 9.90 2.97 -11.21
C LYS A 274 10.08 4.30 -11.95
N ILE A 275 9.38 5.31 -11.45
CA ILE A 275 9.51 6.70 -11.89
C ILE A 275 9.88 7.56 -10.69
N ALA A 276 10.54 8.70 -10.92
CA ALA A 276 10.87 9.63 -9.84
C ALA A 276 9.61 10.29 -9.26
N ALA A 277 9.61 10.46 -7.93
CA ALA A 277 8.72 11.40 -7.26
C ALA A 277 9.20 12.85 -7.45
N TYR A 278 8.33 13.82 -7.19
CA TYR A 278 8.61 15.24 -7.46
C TYR A 278 9.90 15.73 -6.76
N HIS A 279 10.09 15.40 -5.47
CA HIS A 279 11.28 15.79 -4.71
C HIS A 279 12.58 15.21 -5.31
N GLN A 280 12.52 14.02 -5.91
CA GLN A 280 13.66 13.42 -6.58
C GLN A 280 13.94 14.11 -7.91
N TYR A 281 12.90 14.42 -8.68
CA TYR A 281 13.01 15.12 -9.96
C TYR A 281 13.71 16.48 -9.80
N TYR A 282 13.19 17.32 -8.91
CA TYR A 282 13.73 18.66 -8.70
C TYR A 282 15.12 18.63 -8.06
N ALA A 283 15.37 17.76 -7.06
CA ALA A 283 16.68 17.65 -6.44
C ALA A 283 17.78 17.23 -7.43
N VAL A 284 17.48 16.28 -8.33
CA VAL A 284 18.44 15.83 -9.35
C VAL A 284 18.75 16.93 -10.35
N ASN A 285 17.74 17.66 -10.81
CA ASN A 285 17.96 18.76 -11.75
C ASN A 285 18.82 19.87 -11.13
N LYS A 286 18.51 20.29 -9.90
CA LYS A 286 19.35 21.23 -9.11
C LYS A 286 20.77 20.69 -8.90
N ALA A 287 20.92 19.40 -8.62
CA ALA A 287 22.23 18.78 -8.43
C ALA A 287 23.05 18.73 -9.73
N VAL A 288 22.44 18.45 -10.88
CA VAL A 288 23.10 18.49 -12.19
C VAL A 288 23.58 19.90 -12.50
N GLU A 289 22.74 20.92 -12.33
CA GLU A 289 23.11 22.33 -12.53
C GLU A 289 24.27 22.75 -11.62
N SER A 290 24.18 22.42 -10.32
CA SER A 290 25.23 22.76 -9.38
C SER A 290 26.55 22.02 -9.66
N THR A 291 26.49 20.78 -10.16
CA THR A 291 27.68 20.07 -10.65
C THR A 291 28.29 20.77 -11.87
N LEU A 292 27.49 21.20 -12.85
CA LEU A 292 28.00 21.94 -14.02
C LEU A 292 28.66 23.27 -13.63
N ARG A 293 28.10 23.98 -12.64
CA ARG A 293 28.73 25.15 -12.03
C ARG A 293 30.07 24.78 -11.38
N ALA A 294 30.10 23.73 -10.57
CA ALA A 294 31.29 23.32 -9.83
C ALA A 294 32.43 22.81 -10.73
N THR A 295 32.14 22.26 -11.92
CA THR A 295 33.16 21.90 -12.91
C THR A 295 33.72 23.11 -13.67
N GLY A 296 33.04 24.26 -13.65
CA GLY A 296 33.40 25.45 -14.43
C GLY A 296 33.14 25.32 -15.94
N MET A 297 32.47 24.25 -16.39
CA MET A 297 32.19 24.01 -17.82
C MET A 297 31.05 24.87 -18.38
N ASN A 298 30.29 25.55 -17.51
CA ASN A 298 29.18 26.40 -17.94
C ASN A 298 29.12 27.66 -17.06
N GLN A 299 29.59 28.80 -17.57
CA GLN A 299 29.59 30.07 -16.83
C GLN A 299 28.20 30.72 -16.75
N ASP A 300 27.28 30.32 -17.64
CA ASP A 300 25.89 30.79 -17.69
C ASP A 300 24.91 29.86 -16.95
N ALA A 301 25.39 28.84 -16.24
CA ALA A 301 24.52 27.98 -15.43
C ALA A 301 23.99 28.75 -14.21
N MET A 302 22.79 29.32 -14.34
CA MET A 302 22.02 29.81 -13.21
C MET A 302 21.53 28.60 -12.42
N VAL A 303 21.90 28.50 -11.14
CA VAL A 303 21.34 27.48 -10.24
C VAL A 303 19.95 27.96 -9.81
N ALA A 304 18.90 27.17 -10.06
CA ALA A 304 17.54 27.47 -9.59
C ALA A 304 17.48 27.71 -8.06
N GLU A 305 16.60 28.61 -7.58
CA GLU A 305 16.39 28.94 -6.15
C GLU A 305 15.72 27.77 -5.38
N SER A 306 15.77 27.57 -4.05
CA SER A 306 16.79 27.79 -3.01
C SER A 306 16.42 27.00 -1.71
N PRO A 307 17.39 26.40 -0.97
CA PRO A 307 17.22 25.99 0.44
C PRO A 307 17.09 27.14 1.46
N ALA A 308 17.07 28.41 1.03
CA ALA A 308 17.01 29.59 1.90
C ALA A 308 15.74 29.67 2.75
N ASN A 309 14.66 29.00 2.34
CA ASN A 309 13.41 28.90 3.10
C ASN A 309 13.60 28.19 4.46
N TYR A 310 14.70 27.46 4.63
CA TYR A 310 15.05 26.73 5.85
C TYR A 310 16.20 27.41 6.64
N GLY A 311 16.64 28.60 6.24
CA GLY A 311 17.69 29.37 6.93
C GLY A 311 19.14 28.96 6.64
N PHE A 312 19.39 28.11 5.63
CA PHE A 312 20.74 27.62 5.28
C PHE A 312 21.38 28.39 4.11
N LYS A 313 22.72 28.42 4.08
CA LYS A 313 23.49 28.93 2.91
C LYS A 313 23.30 28.01 1.71
N THR A 314 23.23 28.58 0.52
CA THR A 314 22.87 27.87 -0.72
C THR A 314 24.07 27.78 -1.66
N VAL A 315 24.03 26.84 -2.61
CA VAL A 315 25.08 26.69 -3.62
C VAL A 315 25.22 27.89 -4.56
N GLN A 316 24.26 28.82 -4.58
CA GLN A 316 24.32 30.05 -5.39
C GLN A 316 25.42 31.00 -4.91
N GLU A 317 25.75 30.97 -3.61
CA GLU A 317 26.84 31.77 -3.03
C GLU A 317 28.23 31.20 -3.36
N GLN A 318 28.32 30.05 -4.04
CA GLN A 318 29.58 29.39 -4.37
C GLN A 318 30.16 29.84 -5.72
N GLN A 319 31.48 30.00 -5.76
CA GLN A 319 32.19 30.34 -6.98
C GLN A 319 32.11 29.20 -8.01
N PRO A 320 31.92 29.50 -9.31
CA PRO A 320 32.07 28.52 -10.37
C PRO A 320 33.48 27.91 -10.40
N GLY A 321 33.59 26.63 -10.75
CA GLY A 321 34.87 25.93 -10.82
C GLY A 321 35.49 25.57 -9.46
N ASP A 322 34.73 25.66 -8.36
CA ASP A 322 35.23 25.35 -7.02
C ASP A 322 35.23 23.87 -6.66
N HIS A 323 34.84 23.00 -7.60
CA HIS A 323 34.81 21.53 -7.46
C HIS A 323 33.95 21.02 -6.29
N ARG A 324 33.01 21.84 -5.81
CA ARG A 324 32.09 21.55 -4.71
C ARG A 324 30.67 21.67 -5.22
N ALA A 325 30.07 20.57 -5.64
CA ALA A 325 28.71 20.57 -6.19
C ALA A 325 27.64 20.86 -5.13
N GLY A 326 27.90 20.51 -3.88
CA GLY A 326 27.01 20.73 -2.74
C GLY A 326 26.50 19.43 -2.14
N VAL A 327 25.46 19.54 -1.30
CA VAL A 327 24.85 18.40 -0.60
C VAL A 327 23.35 18.33 -0.83
N VAL A 328 22.85 17.15 -1.20
CA VAL A 328 21.42 16.82 -1.22
C VAL A 328 21.07 16.13 0.10
N TRP A 329 20.18 16.73 0.88
CA TRP A 329 19.67 16.15 2.11
C TRP A 329 18.28 15.60 1.89
N HIS A 330 18.20 14.28 1.70
CA HIS A 330 16.94 13.57 1.53
C HIS A 330 16.79 12.57 2.67
N THR A 331 15.74 12.72 3.46
CA THR A 331 15.52 11.89 4.65
C THR A 331 15.57 10.40 4.37
N GLN A 332 15.92 9.62 5.37
CA GLN A 332 16.01 8.18 5.22
C GLN A 332 14.66 7.55 4.87
N GLY A 333 14.63 6.90 3.71
CA GLY A 333 13.43 6.24 3.19
C GLY A 333 12.67 6.99 2.13
N SER A 334 13.07 8.22 1.80
CA SER A 334 12.51 9.00 0.70
C SER A 334 12.96 8.57 -0.70
N GLY A 335 13.81 7.54 -0.82
CA GLY A 335 14.33 7.07 -2.11
C GLY A 335 15.67 7.67 -2.55
N LYS A 336 16.51 8.17 -1.62
CA LYS A 336 17.85 8.74 -1.88
C LYS A 336 18.71 7.93 -2.87
N SER A 337 18.75 6.60 -2.75
CA SER A 337 19.52 5.73 -3.66
C SER A 337 19.05 5.82 -5.12
N LEU A 338 17.74 5.97 -5.35
CA LEU A 338 17.18 6.22 -6.68
C LEU A 338 17.51 7.64 -7.17
N THR A 339 17.48 8.63 -6.28
CA THR A 339 17.93 10.01 -6.58
C THR A 339 19.36 10.00 -7.12
N MET A 340 20.26 9.21 -6.51
CA MET A 340 21.64 9.04 -6.98
C MET A 340 21.71 8.38 -8.37
N VAL A 341 20.88 7.36 -8.63
CA VAL A 341 20.80 6.71 -9.95
C VAL A 341 20.33 7.68 -11.03
N PHE A 342 19.26 8.44 -10.78
CA PHE A 342 18.74 9.44 -11.72
C PHE A 342 19.77 10.53 -12.00
N TYR A 343 20.45 11.02 -10.96
CA TYR A 343 21.57 11.96 -11.11
C TYR A 343 22.68 11.39 -12.01
N THR A 344 23.14 10.16 -11.75
CA THR A 344 24.18 9.53 -12.57
C THR A 344 23.73 9.34 -14.03
N GLY A 345 22.50 8.87 -14.25
CA GLY A 345 21.93 8.68 -15.58
C GLY A 345 21.88 9.98 -16.40
N LYS A 346 21.55 11.09 -15.73
CA LYS A 346 21.48 12.41 -16.37
C LYS A 346 22.86 13.04 -16.58
N ILE A 347 23.75 12.99 -15.58
CA ILE A 347 25.06 13.65 -15.67
C ILE A 347 25.99 12.98 -16.70
N VAL A 348 25.84 11.67 -16.93
CA VAL A 348 26.59 10.93 -17.96
C VAL A 348 26.28 11.44 -19.38
N GLN A 349 25.09 12.01 -19.59
CA GLN A 349 24.68 12.58 -20.87
C GLN A 349 25.06 14.07 -20.99
N ARG A 350 25.16 14.78 -19.86
CA ARG A 350 25.42 16.23 -19.81
C ARG A 350 26.91 16.59 -19.76
N LEU A 351 27.73 15.73 -19.19
CA LEU A 351 29.18 15.84 -19.22
C LEU A 351 29.73 14.79 -20.19
N ASN A 352 30.82 15.08 -20.91
CA ASN A 352 31.44 14.19 -21.92
C ASN A 352 31.86 12.82 -21.35
N ASN A 353 30.87 11.96 -21.07
CA ASN A 353 30.98 10.66 -20.43
C ASN A 353 31.91 10.67 -19.19
N PRO A 354 31.56 11.39 -18.11
CA PRO A 354 32.38 11.46 -16.89
C PRO A 354 32.56 10.09 -16.25
N THR A 355 33.63 9.95 -15.46
CA THR A 355 33.77 8.84 -14.52
C THR A 355 33.06 9.23 -13.22
N VAL A 356 32.12 8.42 -12.75
CA VAL A 356 31.40 8.64 -11.48
C VAL A 356 31.92 7.64 -10.45
N VAL A 357 32.49 8.17 -9.36
CA VAL A 357 33.00 7.39 -8.23
C VAL A 357 32.00 7.50 -7.09
N VAL A 358 31.31 6.40 -6.80
CA VAL A 358 30.36 6.30 -5.70
C VAL A 358 31.11 5.81 -4.46
N ILE A 359 31.13 6.64 -3.42
CA ILE A 359 31.81 6.35 -2.16
C ILE A 359 30.77 6.00 -1.11
N THR A 360 30.94 4.83 -0.52
CA THR A 360 30.21 4.39 0.66
C THR A 360 31.17 4.15 1.82
N ASP A 361 30.64 4.16 3.04
CA ASP A 361 31.48 3.99 4.23
C ASP A 361 31.64 2.52 4.64
N ARG A 362 30.65 1.68 4.34
CA ARG A 362 30.62 0.27 4.72
C ARG A 362 30.38 -0.62 3.50
N ASN A 363 31.03 -1.78 3.48
CA ASN A 363 30.86 -2.79 2.42
C ASN A 363 29.38 -3.20 2.24
N ASP A 364 28.60 -3.33 3.32
CA ASP A 364 27.18 -3.73 3.22
C ASP A 364 26.31 -2.64 2.56
N LEU A 365 26.65 -1.36 2.77
CA LEU A 365 25.97 -0.22 2.12
C LEU A 365 26.38 -0.13 0.65
N ASP A 366 27.67 -0.42 0.37
CA ASP A 366 28.24 -0.52 -0.97
C ASP A 366 27.47 -1.55 -1.81
N ASP A 367 27.29 -2.76 -1.29
CA ASP A 367 26.63 -3.86 -2.01
C ASP A 367 25.17 -3.52 -2.38
N GLN A 368 24.42 -2.90 -1.47
CA GLN A 368 23.02 -2.56 -1.73
C GLN A 368 22.86 -1.42 -2.74
N LEU A 369 23.68 -0.38 -2.60
CA LEU A 369 23.67 0.73 -3.55
C LEU A 369 24.17 0.26 -4.92
N PHE A 370 25.18 -0.62 -4.95
CA PHE A 370 25.67 -1.27 -6.15
C PHE A 370 24.60 -2.11 -6.85
N ASP A 371 23.85 -2.92 -6.11
CA ASP A 371 22.73 -3.72 -6.65
C ASP A 371 21.66 -2.80 -7.28
N THR A 372 21.36 -1.66 -6.64
CA THR A 372 20.40 -0.66 -7.19
C THR A 372 20.89 -0.08 -8.51
N PHE A 373 22.17 0.30 -8.59
CA PHE A 373 22.77 0.83 -9.81
C PHE A 373 22.87 -0.23 -10.91
N THR A 374 23.23 -1.46 -10.55
CA THR A 374 23.31 -2.60 -11.48
C THR A 374 21.93 -2.92 -12.06
N GLY A 375 20.89 -2.85 -11.23
CA GLY A 375 19.49 -2.98 -11.65
C GLY A 375 19.05 -1.88 -12.61
N ALA A 376 19.69 -0.70 -12.58
CA ALA A 376 19.34 0.46 -13.42
C ALA A 376 20.28 0.66 -14.64
N LYS A 377 20.97 -0.39 -15.09
CA LYS A 377 21.97 -0.34 -16.18
C LYS A 377 21.48 0.35 -17.46
N GLN A 378 20.20 0.18 -17.82
CA GLN A 378 19.60 0.82 -18.99
C GLN A 378 19.73 2.35 -18.93
N LEU A 379 19.35 2.97 -17.80
CA LEU A 379 19.43 4.42 -17.62
C LEU A 379 20.89 4.90 -17.56
N LEU A 380 21.77 4.13 -16.89
CA LEU A 380 23.17 4.50 -16.71
C LEU A 380 24.01 4.40 -17.99
N ARG A 381 23.57 3.60 -18.98
CA ARG A 381 24.29 3.27 -20.23
C ARG A 381 25.69 2.69 -20.03
N GLN A 382 26.04 2.34 -18.80
CA GLN A 382 27.32 1.81 -18.38
C GLN A 382 27.09 0.69 -17.36
N THR A 383 28.04 -0.24 -17.27
CA THR A 383 27.98 -1.29 -16.25
C THR A 383 28.71 -0.79 -15.00
N PRO A 384 28.04 -0.66 -13.84
CA PRO A 384 28.72 -0.34 -12.59
C PRO A 384 29.75 -1.42 -12.22
N VAL A 385 30.87 -1.01 -11.62
CA VAL A 385 31.94 -1.92 -11.18
C VAL A 385 32.34 -1.59 -9.74
N GLN A 386 32.46 -2.61 -8.89
CA GLN A 386 32.92 -2.47 -7.51
C GLN A 386 34.44 -2.69 -7.45
N ALA A 387 35.16 -1.75 -6.84
CA ALA A 387 36.60 -1.84 -6.67
C ALA A 387 36.95 -2.84 -5.57
N GLU A 388 37.65 -3.92 -5.93
CA GLU A 388 38.02 -5.00 -5.01
C GLU A 388 39.13 -4.58 -4.02
N ASN A 389 40.13 -3.85 -4.51
CA ASN A 389 41.28 -3.41 -3.76
C ASN A 389 41.85 -2.10 -4.35
N ARG A 390 42.91 -1.56 -3.73
CA ARG A 390 43.51 -0.27 -4.13
C ARG A 390 44.10 -0.30 -5.54
N GLU A 391 44.79 -1.38 -5.91
CA GLU A 391 45.36 -1.56 -7.26
C GLU A 391 44.26 -1.64 -8.34
N HIS A 392 43.17 -2.35 -8.04
CA HIS A 392 42.01 -2.41 -8.94
C HIS A 392 41.36 -1.03 -9.09
N LEU A 393 41.20 -0.26 -8.01
CA LEU A 393 40.69 1.11 -8.06
C LEU A 393 41.55 2.02 -8.97
N LYS A 394 42.88 1.93 -8.84
CA LYS A 394 43.83 2.66 -9.69
C LYS A 394 43.66 2.31 -11.17
N LYS A 395 43.52 1.01 -11.47
CA LYS A 395 43.26 0.55 -12.85
C LYS A 395 41.93 1.08 -13.39
N LEU A 396 40.86 1.07 -12.59
CA LEU A 396 39.54 1.55 -13.02
C LEU A 396 39.53 3.07 -13.28
N LEU A 397 40.34 3.85 -12.55
CA LEU A 397 40.46 5.30 -12.73
C LEU A 397 41.42 5.73 -13.85
N SER A 398 42.30 4.84 -14.31
CA SER A 398 43.28 5.11 -15.38
C SER A 398 42.68 5.20 -16.80
N VAL A 399 41.38 5.00 -16.97
CA VAL A 399 40.70 5.10 -18.27
C VAL A 399 40.62 6.54 -18.77
N GLN A 400 40.41 6.74 -20.08
CA GLN A 400 40.31 8.09 -20.67
C GLN A 400 38.99 8.80 -20.34
N SER A 401 37.88 8.07 -20.28
CA SER A 401 36.55 8.59 -19.91
C SER A 401 35.60 7.45 -19.52
N GLY A 402 34.51 7.79 -18.85
CA GLY A 402 33.44 6.86 -18.48
C GLY A 402 33.75 5.99 -17.26
N GLY A 403 32.72 5.27 -16.81
CA GLY A 403 32.76 4.33 -15.70
C GLY A 403 31.94 4.81 -14.51
N VAL A 404 31.15 3.88 -13.94
CA VAL A 404 30.53 4.03 -12.62
C VAL A 404 31.25 3.08 -11.67
N ILE A 405 32.03 3.64 -10.74
CA ILE A 405 32.93 2.88 -9.87
C ILE A 405 32.43 2.98 -8.43
N PHE A 406 32.17 1.84 -7.80
CA PHE A 406 31.83 1.73 -6.39
C PHE A 406 33.09 1.43 -5.58
N THR A 407 33.29 2.16 -4.49
CA THR A 407 34.44 1.96 -3.63
C THR A 407 34.15 2.43 -2.21
N THR A 408 34.93 1.93 -1.27
CA THR A 408 34.83 2.37 0.11
C THR A 408 35.92 3.38 0.43
N ILE A 409 35.64 4.31 1.35
CA ILE A 409 36.56 5.39 1.69
C ILE A 409 37.93 4.86 2.19
N GLN A 410 37.97 3.67 2.81
CA GLN A 410 39.20 3.07 3.35
C GLN A 410 40.21 2.66 2.26
N LYS A 411 39.77 2.51 1.01
CA LYS A 411 40.65 2.21 -0.13
C LYS A 411 41.52 3.42 -0.52
N PHE A 412 41.16 4.63 -0.07
CA PHE A 412 41.96 5.85 -0.26
C PHE A 412 42.95 6.12 0.88
N GLN A 413 43.14 5.21 1.84
CA GLN A 413 44.16 5.38 2.88
C GLN A 413 45.54 4.90 2.39
N PRO A 414 46.65 5.57 2.68
CA PRO A 414 47.99 5.08 2.32
C PRO A 414 48.39 3.83 3.11
N GLU A 415 49.25 2.97 2.53
CA GLU A 415 49.81 1.78 3.22
C GLU A 415 50.91 2.15 4.23
N SER A 416 51.69 3.19 3.93
CA SER A 416 52.69 3.76 4.84
C SER A 416 52.86 5.27 4.54
N GLY A 417 53.13 6.06 5.58
CA GLY A 417 53.29 7.51 5.45
C GLY A 417 51.98 8.30 5.28
N ASN A 418 52.12 9.57 4.86
CA ASN A 418 51.05 10.58 4.95
C ASN A 418 50.66 11.22 3.61
N VAL A 419 51.16 10.66 2.51
CA VAL A 419 50.92 11.10 1.13
C VAL A 419 50.28 9.93 0.38
N TYR A 420 49.19 10.20 -0.31
CA TYR A 420 48.53 9.23 -1.18
C TYR A 420 48.82 9.59 -2.64
N ASP A 421 49.14 8.62 -3.48
CA ASP A 421 49.44 8.86 -4.89
C ASP A 421 48.20 9.40 -5.62
N THR A 422 48.39 10.44 -6.45
CA THR A 422 47.34 10.90 -7.36
C THR A 422 46.95 9.75 -8.30
N LEU A 423 45.70 9.31 -8.23
CA LEU A 423 45.18 8.22 -9.06
C LEU A 423 44.76 8.75 -10.43
N THR A 424 44.18 9.94 -10.47
CA THR A 424 43.91 10.65 -11.72
C THR A 424 43.79 12.16 -11.45
N ASP A 425 44.31 12.96 -12.36
CA ASP A 425 44.22 14.42 -12.40
C ASP A 425 43.09 14.91 -13.33
N ARG A 426 42.27 14.01 -13.86
CA ARG A 426 41.15 14.33 -14.75
C ARG A 426 40.10 15.19 -14.05
N SER A 427 39.61 16.21 -14.74
CA SER A 427 38.50 17.06 -14.26
C SER A 427 37.11 16.49 -14.56
N ASN A 428 37.00 15.52 -15.49
CA ASN A 428 35.75 14.81 -15.79
C ASN A 428 35.53 13.60 -14.86
N VAL A 429 35.78 13.80 -13.57
CA VAL A 429 35.54 12.83 -12.49
C VAL A 429 34.60 13.44 -11.48
N ILE A 430 33.52 12.73 -11.17
CA ILE A 430 32.53 13.14 -10.17
C ILE A 430 32.59 12.15 -9.02
N VAL A 431 32.85 12.65 -7.83
CA VAL A 431 32.81 11.87 -6.59
C VAL A 431 31.46 12.10 -5.94
N MET A 432 30.69 11.04 -5.79
CA MET A 432 29.39 11.05 -5.13
C MET A 432 29.49 10.26 -3.83
N ALA A 433 29.31 10.93 -2.69
CA ALA A 433 29.41 10.29 -1.38
C ALA A 433 28.03 10.03 -0.78
N ASP A 434 27.77 8.81 -0.35
CA ASP A 434 26.61 8.50 0.49
C ASP A 434 26.93 8.71 1.98
N GLU A 435 25.98 9.30 2.70
CA GLU A 435 26.12 9.76 4.09
C GLU A 435 27.31 10.71 4.31
N ALA A 436 27.30 11.82 3.57
CA ALA A 436 28.34 12.85 3.52
C ALA A 436 28.68 13.58 4.85
N HIS A 437 28.12 13.17 5.99
CA HIS A 437 28.31 13.75 7.32
C HIS A 437 29.11 12.89 8.31
N ARG A 438 29.56 11.67 7.93
CA ARG A 438 30.25 10.81 8.91
C ARG A 438 31.61 11.42 9.27
N THR A 439 31.97 11.34 10.56
CA THR A 439 33.12 11.94 11.28
C THR A 439 34.54 11.58 10.76
N GLN A 440 34.66 11.11 9.53
CA GLN A 440 35.86 10.58 8.88
C GLN A 440 36.51 11.59 7.89
N TYR A 441 35.85 12.71 7.60
CA TYR A 441 36.33 13.73 6.64
C TYR A 441 37.11 14.85 7.34
N GLY A 442 38.25 14.52 7.96
CA GLY A 442 39.12 15.51 8.61
C GLY A 442 40.30 15.95 7.75
N PHE A 443 40.47 17.26 7.50
CA PHE A 443 41.72 17.81 6.93
C PHE A 443 42.83 18.03 7.97
N LYS A 444 42.51 17.90 9.26
CA LYS A 444 43.46 18.11 10.36
C LYS A 444 44.26 16.83 10.63
N GLY A 445 45.58 16.95 10.64
CA GLY A 445 46.47 15.87 11.05
C GLY A 445 46.37 15.59 12.54
N ARG A 446 46.33 14.30 12.92
CA ARG A 446 46.48 13.81 14.29
C ARG A 446 47.81 13.08 14.39
N THR A 447 48.58 13.42 15.42
CA THR A 447 49.79 12.66 15.76
C THR A 447 49.37 11.33 16.37
N VAL A 448 49.82 10.23 15.78
CA VAL A 448 49.58 8.85 16.21
C VAL A 448 50.93 8.25 16.58
N ASP A 449 51.02 7.67 17.76
CA ASP A 449 52.22 6.98 18.21
C ASP A 449 52.43 5.70 17.40
N VAL A 450 53.63 5.52 16.86
CA VAL A 450 54.05 4.30 16.18
C VAL A 450 54.56 3.35 17.26
N ARG A 451 53.93 2.19 17.40
CA ARG A 451 54.28 1.19 18.40
C ARG A 451 54.92 -0.05 17.77
N ASN A 452 55.88 -0.66 18.46
CA ASN A 452 56.53 -1.90 18.02
C ASN A 452 55.67 -3.14 18.40
N GLU A 453 56.14 -4.34 18.04
CA GLU A 453 55.45 -5.61 18.37
C GLU A 453 55.30 -5.87 19.88
N ALA A 454 56.08 -5.16 20.72
CA ALA A 454 56.00 -5.20 22.17
C ALA A 454 55.09 -4.08 22.75
N ASP A 455 54.34 -3.36 21.90
CA ASP A 455 53.45 -2.24 22.24
C ASP A 455 54.18 -1.00 22.82
N GLU A 456 55.49 -0.89 22.60
CA GLU A 456 56.31 0.27 23.00
C GLU A 456 56.29 1.34 21.91
N VAL A 457 56.14 2.60 22.31
CA VAL A 457 56.16 3.75 21.38
C VAL A 457 57.58 3.95 20.84
N VAL A 458 57.78 3.64 19.55
CA VAL A 458 59.05 3.77 18.81
C VAL A 458 59.09 5.01 17.90
N GLY A 459 58.00 5.77 17.79
CA GLY A 459 57.96 7.02 17.05
C GLY A 459 56.57 7.68 17.06
N SER A 460 56.39 8.75 16.29
CA SER A 460 55.08 9.38 16.06
C SER A 460 54.90 9.74 14.58
N GLU A 461 53.70 9.55 14.04
CA GLU A 461 53.33 9.85 12.66
C GLU A 461 52.07 10.73 12.59
N ILE A 462 52.01 11.67 11.64
CA ILE A 462 50.84 12.55 11.46
C ILE A 462 49.83 11.92 10.50
N LYS A 463 48.79 11.25 11.01
CA LYS A 463 47.69 10.73 10.19
C LYS A 463 46.63 11.80 9.92
N TYR A 464 46.20 11.92 8.67
CA TYR A 464 45.11 12.81 8.28
C TYR A 464 43.78 12.04 8.19
N GLY A 465 42.66 12.76 8.15
CA GLY A 465 41.37 12.14 7.84
C GLY A 465 41.22 11.84 6.35
N PHE A 466 40.21 11.03 6.01
CA PHE A 466 40.04 10.47 4.67
C PHE A 466 39.78 11.51 3.58
N ALA A 467 39.18 12.66 3.93
CA ALA A 467 38.93 13.75 3.00
C ALA A 467 40.21 14.25 2.31
N LYS A 468 41.31 14.33 3.07
CA LYS A 468 42.60 14.77 2.52
C LYS A 468 43.09 13.77 1.47
N TYR A 469 43.18 12.49 1.82
CA TYR A 469 43.70 11.48 0.89
C TYR A 469 42.83 11.33 -0.35
N LEU A 470 41.51 11.49 -0.22
CA LEU A 470 40.59 11.48 -1.34
C LEU A 470 40.81 12.68 -2.29
N ARG A 471 41.12 13.86 -1.75
CA ARG A 471 41.48 15.06 -2.55
C ARG A 471 42.88 14.94 -3.15
N ASP A 472 43.84 14.34 -2.45
CA ASP A 472 45.18 14.06 -2.99
C ASP A 472 45.10 13.05 -4.16
N ALA A 473 44.23 12.04 -4.03
CA ALA A 473 43.99 11.01 -5.04
C ALA A 473 43.28 11.54 -6.29
N LEU A 474 42.32 12.47 -6.12
CA LEU A 474 41.41 12.98 -7.15
C LEU A 474 41.34 14.53 -7.12
N PRO A 475 42.44 15.24 -7.36
CA PRO A 475 42.56 16.68 -7.10
C PRO A 475 41.57 17.57 -7.87
N ASN A 476 41.23 17.20 -9.11
CA ASN A 476 40.36 17.97 -10.00
C ASN A 476 38.92 17.41 -10.08
N ALA A 477 38.57 16.42 -9.24
CA ALA A 477 37.24 15.85 -9.23
C ALA A 477 36.21 16.81 -8.59
N THR A 478 34.96 16.71 -9.02
CA THR A 478 33.84 17.47 -8.43
C THR A 478 33.10 16.61 -7.42
N TYR A 479 32.84 17.17 -6.23
CA TYR A 479 32.32 16.41 -5.09
C TYR A 479 30.85 16.76 -4.81
N LEU A 480 30.00 15.73 -4.78
CA LEU A 480 28.57 15.80 -4.47
C LEU A 480 28.27 14.90 -3.27
N GLY A 481 27.62 15.45 -2.25
CA GLY A 481 27.22 14.70 -1.06
C GLY A 481 25.73 14.35 -1.08
N PHE A 482 25.39 13.14 -0.64
CA PHE A 482 24.02 12.75 -0.30
C PHE A 482 23.95 12.38 1.17
N THR A 483 22.90 12.80 1.87
CA THR A 483 22.75 12.46 3.28
C THR A 483 21.30 12.31 3.72
N GLY A 484 21.08 11.41 4.69
CA GLY A 484 19.80 11.28 5.39
C GLY A 484 19.61 12.23 6.57
N THR A 485 20.65 12.92 7.03
CA THR A 485 20.63 13.73 8.26
C THR A 485 21.29 15.11 8.06
N PRO A 486 20.89 16.14 8.82
CA PRO A 486 21.47 17.47 8.71
C PRO A 486 22.96 17.50 9.14
N ILE A 487 23.72 18.45 8.59
CA ILE A 487 25.19 18.51 8.64
C ILE A 487 25.69 19.35 9.83
N GLU A 488 24.90 20.33 10.29
CA GLU A 488 25.46 21.50 11.00
C GLU A 488 25.72 21.35 12.51
N ALA A 489 25.27 20.28 13.17
CA ALA A 489 25.40 20.18 14.63
C ALA A 489 26.82 19.91 15.15
N THR A 490 27.68 19.25 14.35
CA THR A 490 29.00 18.78 14.80
C THR A 490 30.10 18.79 13.74
N ASP A 491 29.79 18.92 12.45
CA ASP A 491 30.78 18.69 11.38
C ASP A 491 31.11 19.96 10.58
N LYS A 492 32.17 20.67 11.02
CA LYS A 492 32.70 21.83 10.29
C LYS A 492 33.32 21.47 8.92
N ASN A 493 33.49 20.19 8.57
CA ASN A 493 34.25 19.78 7.40
C ASN A 493 33.39 19.45 6.17
N THR A 494 32.12 19.08 6.32
CA THR A 494 31.27 18.70 5.18
C THR A 494 31.08 19.85 4.17
N PRO A 495 30.80 21.12 4.57
CA PRO A 495 30.75 22.22 3.62
C PRO A 495 32.10 22.53 2.96
N ALA A 496 33.21 22.21 3.62
CA ALA A 496 34.54 22.37 3.05
C ALA A 496 34.83 21.34 1.93
N VAL A 497 34.29 20.12 2.03
CA VAL A 497 34.49 19.07 1.02
C VAL A 497 33.48 19.15 -0.11
N PHE A 498 32.19 19.29 0.22
CA PHE A 498 31.11 19.13 -0.73
C PHE A 498 30.48 20.47 -1.13
N GLY A 499 30.47 21.47 -0.24
CA GLY A 499 29.79 22.75 -0.45
C GLY A 499 28.50 22.86 0.37
N ASN A 500 27.70 23.86 0.03
CA ASN A 500 26.41 24.19 0.66
C ASN A 500 25.30 23.20 0.24
N TYR A 501 24.11 23.34 0.82
CA TYR A 501 22.96 22.53 0.43
C TYR A 501 22.48 22.89 -0.98
N ILE A 502 22.18 21.85 -1.76
CA ILE A 502 21.52 21.92 -3.07
C ILE A 502 20.01 21.86 -2.89
N ASP A 503 19.55 20.88 -2.11
CA ASP A 503 18.13 20.59 -1.91
C ASP A 503 17.93 19.87 -0.56
N VAL A 504 16.79 20.13 0.08
CA VAL A 504 16.42 19.58 1.38
C VAL A 504 15.01 18.99 1.30
N TYR A 505 14.90 17.70 1.64
CA TYR A 505 13.66 16.96 1.79
C TYR A 505 13.71 16.22 3.13
N ASP A 506 13.15 16.86 4.15
CA ASP A 506 13.28 16.44 5.55
C ASP A 506 12.24 15.38 5.96
N ILE A 507 12.24 14.98 7.25
CA ILE A 507 11.29 14.00 7.78
C ILE A 507 9.86 14.53 7.79
N ALA A 508 9.65 15.82 8.08
CA ALA A 508 8.32 16.39 8.21
C ALA A 508 7.62 16.41 6.86
N GLN A 509 8.30 16.94 5.84
CA GLN A 509 7.83 16.94 4.47
C GLN A 509 7.58 15.51 3.96
N ALA A 510 8.52 14.59 4.22
CA ALA A 510 8.35 13.20 3.78
C ALA A 510 7.18 12.46 4.44
N VAL A 511 6.80 12.84 5.65
CA VAL A 511 5.60 12.31 6.32
C VAL A 511 4.34 12.95 5.76
N GLU A 512 4.35 14.26 5.54
CA GLU A 512 3.21 15.01 4.96
C GLU A 512 2.87 14.51 3.56
N ASP A 513 3.89 14.25 2.73
CA ASP A 513 3.74 13.70 1.38
C ASP A 513 3.44 12.20 1.36
N GLY A 514 3.40 11.54 2.52
CA GLY A 514 3.19 10.09 2.62
C GLY A 514 4.32 9.25 2.02
N ALA A 515 5.52 9.83 1.82
CA ALA A 515 6.72 9.10 1.40
C ALA A 515 7.31 8.23 2.54
N THR A 516 7.08 8.66 3.78
CA THR A 516 7.41 7.92 5.02
C THR A 516 6.25 7.99 6.00
N VAL A 517 6.20 7.07 6.97
CA VAL A 517 5.23 7.10 8.08
C VAL A 517 5.87 7.69 9.33
N ARG A 518 5.03 8.22 10.24
CA ARG A 518 5.46 8.79 11.52
C ARG A 518 6.19 7.77 12.38
N ILE A 519 7.11 8.25 13.22
CA ILE A 519 7.81 7.43 14.21
C ILE A 519 7.29 7.81 15.59
N TYR A 520 6.76 6.82 16.30
CA TYR A 520 6.36 6.92 17.70
C TYR A 520 7.47 6.39 18.59
N TYR A 521 7.64 7.02 19.75
CA TYR A 521 8.64 6.64 20.73
C TYR A 521 7.95 6.24 22.04
N GLU A 522 8.35 5.11 22.59
CA GLU A 522 7.86 4.60 23.86
C GLU A 522 9.04 4.22 24.75
N SER A 523 9.09 4.81 25.94
CA SER A 523 10.10 4.49 26.94
C SER A 523 9.61 3.37 27.86
N ARG A 524 10.33 2.24 27.86
CA ARG A 524 10.09 1.08 28.74
C ARG A 524 11.33 0.81 29.58
N LEU A 525 11.72 1.79 30.40
CA LEU A 525 12.91 1.68 31.24
C LEU A 525 12.85 0.44 32.13
N ALA A 526 13.70 -0.55 31.84
CA ALA A 526 13.90 -1.68 32.73
C ALA A 526 14.74 -1.20 33.91
N LYS A 527 14.18 -1.22 35.14
CA LYS A 527 14.94 -0.90 36.36
C LYS A 527 16.18 -1.80 36.42
N VAL A 528 17.36 -1.19 36.37
CA VAL A 528 18.63 -1.89 36.56
C VAL A 528 18.81 -2.11 38.05
N GLU A 529 18.29 -3.22 38.56
CA GLU A 529 18.64 -3.69 39.90
C GLU A 529 19.99 -4.39 39.83
N LEU A 530 21.01 -3.71 40.35
CA LEU A 530 22.35 -4.25 40.53
C LEU A 530 22.33 -5.39 41.56
N SER A 531 22.78 -6.59 41.18
CA SER A 531 23.11 -7.64 42.13
C SER A 531 24.30 -7.22 43.01
N ASP A 532 24.45 -7.81 44.20
CA ASP A 532 25.58 -7.52 45.09
C ASP A 532 26.94 -7.82 44.42
N GLU A 533 27.00 -8.85 43.58
CA GLU A 533 28.16 -9.17 42.73
C GLU A 533 28.41 -8.10 41.65
N GLY A 534 27.35 -7.55 41.05
CA GLY A 534 27.44 -6.46 40.08
C GLY A 534 27.93 -5.16 40.72
N ARG A 535 27.55 -4.88 41.98
CA ARG A 535 28.08 -3.74 42.74
C ARG A 535 29.56 -3.91 43.05
N GLN A 536 29.99 -5.12 43.42
CA GLN A 536 31.40 -5.42 43.67
C GLN A 536 32.25 -5.28 42.40
N LEU A 537 31.78 -5.80 41.25
CA LEU A 537 32.45 -5.63 39.96
C LEU A 537 32.57 -4.15 39.55
N VAL A 538 31.52 -3.36 39.80
CA VAL A 538 31.53 -1.90 39.55
C VAL A 538 32.54 -1.20 40.46
N GLU A 539 32.58 -1.54 41.75
CA GLU A 539 33.54 -0.98 42.70
C GLU A 539 34.99 -1.40 42.42
N GLU A 540 35.22 -2.64 41.99
CA GLU A 540 36.54 -3.14 41.59
C GLU A 540 37.04 -2.45 40.31
N LEU A 541 36.16 -2.30 39.31
CA LEU A 541 36.50 -1.60 38.07
C LEU A 541 36.73 -0.10 38.32
N ASP A 542 35.93 0.54 39.18
CA ASP A 542 36.14 1.94 39.57
C ASP A 542 37.47 2.13 40.33
N LYS A 543 37.91 1.15 41.13
CA LYS A 543 39.23 1.14 41.77
C LYS A 543 40.37 0.95 40.77
N GLU A 544 40.21 0.05 39.79
CA GLU A 544 41.19 -0.12 38.71
C GLU A 544 41.29 1.14 37.83
N LEU A 545 40.16 1.81 37.57
CA LEU A 545 40.09 3.03 36.75
C LEU A 545 40.68 4.28 37.42
N GLN A 546 40.92 4.26 38.73
CA GLN A 546 41.61 5.32 39.47
C GLN A 546 43.14 5.25 39.36
N THR A 547 43.71 4.30 38.61
CA THR A 547 45.14 4.32 38.29
C THR A 547 45.46 5.41 37.26
N GLU A 548 46.44 6.27 37.56
CA GLU A 548 46.76 7.50 36.79
C GLU A 548 47.33 7.23 35.37
N ASP A 549 47.59 5.97 34.98
CA ASP A 549 48.32 5.61 33.75
C ASP A 549 47.43 5.17 32.55
N MET A 550 46.10 5.20 32.64
CA MET A 550 45.23 4.74 31.54
C MET A 550 44.94 5.82 30.48
N ASN A 551 45.14 5.47 29.20
CA ASN A 551 44.78 6.33 28.07
C ASN A 551 43.25 6.37 27.80
N ASP A 552 42.79 7.34 27.00
CA ASP A 552 41.36 7.54 26.72
C ASP A 552 40.68 6.31 26.08
N VAL A 553 41.42 5.51 25.32
CA VAL A 553 40.93 4.29 24.66
C VAL A 553 40.66 3.19 25.70
N GLN A 554 41.57 3.02 26.66
CA GLN A 554 41.43 2.04 27.74
C GLN A 554 40.28 2.44 28.69
N LYS A 555 40.14 3.72 29.01
CA LYS A 555 39.01 4.24 29.82
C LYS A 555 37.66 4.03 29.13
N ALA A 556 37.58 4.27 27.81
CA ALA A 556 36.36 4.03 27.03
C ALA A 556 36.00 2.53 26.97
N LYS A 557 37.01 1.66 26.79
CA LYS A 557 36.82 0.20 26.76
C LYS A 557 36.31 -0.33 28.10
N ALA A 558 36.88 0.14 29.21
CA ALA A 558 36.44 -0.27 30.55
C ALA A 558 35.00 0.17 30.85
N LYS A 559 34.65 1.44 30.56
CA LYS A 559 33.26 1.93 30.68
C LYS A 559 32.29 1.10 29.83
N TRP A 560 32.70 0.70 28.63
CA TRP A 560 31.88 -0.14 27.76
C TRP A 560 31.65 -1.54 28.32
N THR A 561 32.68 -2.17 28.90
CA THR A 561 32.58 -3.47 29.57
C THR A 561 31.67 -3.40 30.80
N GLN A 562 31.81 -2.35 31.62
CA GLN A 562 30.95 -2.12 32.79
C GLN A 562 29.49 -2.01 32.39
N LEU A 563 29.22 -1.21 31.36
CA LEU A 563 27.88 -0.99 30.84
C LEU A 563 27.30 -2.28 30.23
N GLU A 564 28.12 -3.08 29.53
CA GLU A 564 27.71 -4.38 29.00
C GLU A 564 27.32 -5.38 30.10
N ALA A 565 28.07 -5.40 31.21
CA ALA A 565 27.75 -6.26 32.35
C ALA A 565 26.43 -5.87 33.03
N LEU A 566 26.17 -4.57 33.16
CA LEU A 566 24.92 -4.03 33.73
C LEU A 566 23.70 -4.37 32.84
N ILE A 567 23.81 -4.06 31.55
CA ILE A 567 22.73 -4.23 30.57
C ILE A 567 22.45 -5.72 30.34
N GLY A 568 23.50 -6.54 30.27
CA GLY A 568 23.42 -7.99 30.08
C GLY A 568 23.25 -8.79 31.37
N SER A 569 22.74 -8.18 32.46
CA SER A 569 22.48 -8.92 33.70
C SER A 569 21.33 -9.92 33.50
N PRO A 570 21.44 -11.18 33.98
CA PRO A 570 20.46 -12.24 33.66
C PRO A 570 19.03 -11.92 34.07
N ASN A 571 18.83 -11.27 35.22
CA ASN A 571 17.49 -10.87 35.69
C ASN A 571 16.87 -9.79 34.79
N ARG A 572 17.67 -8.83 34.32
CA ARG A 572 17.22 -7.79 33.39
C ARG A 572 16.85 -8.40 32.04
N LEU A 573 17.70 -9.28 31.48
CA LEU A 573 17.43 -9.93 30.21
C LEU A 573 16.15 -10.79 30.24
N LYS A 574 15.88 -11.49 31.34
CA LYS A 574 14.60 -12.21 31.54
C LYS A 574 13.39 -11.28 31.50
N ASN A 575 13.47 -10.15 32.21
CA ASN A 575 12.39 -9.17 32.24
C ASN A 575 12.16 -8.54 30.86
N ILE A 576 13.24 -8.19 30.15
CA ILE A 576 13.17 -7.64 28.79
C ILE A 576 12.64 -8.67 27.81
N ALA A 577 13.10 -9.92 27.85
CA ALA A 577 12.59 -10.99 27.00
C ALA A 577 11.07 -11.15 27.18
N LYS A 578 10.61 -11.16 28.44
CA LYS A 578 9.17 -11.25 28.76
C LYS A 578 8.39 -10.05 28.22
N ASP A 579 8.91 -8.84 28.40
CA ASP A 579 8.26 -7.63 27.90
C ASP A 579 8.22 -7.59 26.37
N ILE A 580 9.35 -7.86 25.69
CA ILE A 580 9.42 -7.92 24.22
C ILE A 580 8.40 -8.92 23.67
N VAL A 581 8.36 -10.15 24.20
CA VAL A 581 7.42 -11.18 23.74
C VAL A 581 5.98 -10.73 23.95
N THR A 582 5.64 -10.26 25.16
CA THR A 582 4.27 -9.83 25.48
C THR A 582 3.83 -8.66 24.61
N HIS A 583 4.66 -7.62 24.53
CA HIS A 583 4.38 -6.43 23.74
C HIS A 583 4.31 -6.73 22.24
N PHE A 584 5.20 -7.58 21.73
CA PHE A 584 5.19 -7.97 20.33
C PHE A 584 3.91 -8.73 19.97
N GLU A 585 3.52 -9.71 20.78
CA GLU A 585 2.29 -10.48 20.58
C GLU A 585 1.03 -9.61 20.67
N GLU A 586 0.98 -8.65 21.60
CA GLU A 586 -0.12 -7.69 21.69
C GLU A 586 -0.22 -6.83 20.43
N ARG A 587 0.89 -6.33 19.90
CA ARG A 587 0.89 -5.57 18.64
C ARG A 587 0.52 -6.43 17.44
N GLN A 588 0.95 -7.70 17.38
CA GLN A 588 0.54 -8.64 16.33
C GLN A 588 -0.97 -8.92 16.33
N LYS A 589 -1.67 -8.73 17.47
CA LYS A 589 -3.15 -8.81 17.49
C LYS A 589 -3.79 -7.62 16.76
N VAL A 590 -3.10 -6.48 16.68
CA VAL A 590 -3.64 -5.23 16.12
C VAL A 590 -3.31 -5.09 14.64
N PHE A 591 -2.05 -5.29 14.24
CA PHE A 591 -1.65 -5.30 12.84
C PHE A 591 -0.48 -6.26 12.64
N GLU A 592 -0.56 -7.09 11.60
CA GLU A 592 0.52 -7.99 11.23
C GLU A 592 1.76 -7.22 10.76
N GLY A 593 2.93 -7.69 11.17
CA GLY A 593 4.19 -7.14 10.69
C GLY A 593 5.38 -7.77 11.37
N LYS A 594 6.54 -7.11 11.28
CA LYS A 594 7.79 -7.64 11.80
C LYS A 594 8.44 -6.67 12.78
N ALA A 595 9.34 -7.20 13.61
CA ALA A 595 10.10 -6.39 14.54
C ALA A 595 11.59 -6.74 14.54
N MET A 596 12.39 -5.80 15.04
CA MET A 596 13.84 -5.93 15.18
C MET A 596 14.25 -5.51 16.59
N VAL A 597 15.19 -6.25 17.18
CA VAL A 597 15.79 -5.95 18.49
C VAL A 597 17.25 -5.58 18.29
N VAL A 598 17.64 -4.44 18.83
CA VAL A 598 19.01 -3.92 18.78
C VAL A 598 19.68 -4.15 20.13
N ALA A 599 20.49 -5.19 20.22
CA ALA A 599 21.26 -5.54 21.40
C ALA A 599 22.61 -4.81 21.47
N MET A 600 23.07 -4.49 22.67
CA MET A 600 24.36 -3.81 22.88
C MET A 600 25.57 -4.63 22.42
N SER A 601 25.57 -5.95 22.67
CA SER A 601 26.68 -6.85 22.35
C SER A 601 26.22 -8.18 21.75
N ARG A 602 27.15 -8.92 21.16
CA ARG A 602 26.88 -10.26 20.57
C ARG A 602 26.49 -11.27 21.65
N ARG A 603 27.09 -11.17 22.83
CA ARG A 603 26.76 -11.97 24.01
C ARG A 603 25.31 -11.71 24.44
N ILE A 604 24.95 -10.44 24.62
CA ILE A 604 23.58 -10.05 25.01
C ILE A 604 22.56 -10.49 23.95
N ALA A 605 22.90 -10.40 22.66
CA ALA A 605 22.02 -10.87 21.60
C ALA A 605 21.73 -12.39 21.69
N ALA A 606 22.76 -13.20 21.94
CA ALA A 606 22.61 -14.66 22.13
C ALA A 606 21.84 -15.00 23.42
N GLU A 607 22.17 -14.35 24.53
CA GLU A 607 21.49 -14.59 25.81
C GLU A 607 20.01 -14.16 25.77
N LEU A 608 19.71 -13.02 25.14
CA LEU A 608 18.34 -12.55 24.95
C LEU A 608 17.54 -13.52 24.05
N TYR A 609 18.17 -14.06 23.00
CA TYR A 609 17.57 -15.12 22.19
C TYR A 609 17.20 -16.32 23.06
N ASP A 610 18.14 -16.79 23.88
CA ASP A 610 17.95 -17.95 24.75
C ASP A 610 16.85 -17.71 25.80
N GLU A 611 16.68 -16.49 26.32
CA GLU A 611 15.56 -16.16 27.21
C GLU A 611 14.21 -16.07 26.48
N ILE A 612 14.18 -15.57 25.23
CA ILE A 612 12.95 -15.52 24.43
C ILE A 612 12.47 -16.93 24.06
N ILE A 613 13.38 -17.82 23.62
CA ILE A 613 12.99 -19.20 23.24
C ILE A 613 12.55 -20.03 24.45
N LYS A 614 12.96 -19.70 25.68
CA LYS A 614 12.41 -20.32 26.90
C LYS A 614 10.94 -19.97 27.10
N LEU A 615 10.53 -18.77 26.70
CA LEU A 615 9.14 -18.30 26.79
C LEU A 615 8.29 -18.78 25.60
N ARG A 616 8.90 -18.92 24.42
CA ARG A 616 8.27 -19.34 23.16
C ARG A 616 9.15 -20.35 22.42
N PRO A 617 9.17 -21.63 22.84
CA PRO A 617 10.00 -22.66 22.23
C PRO A 617 9.70 -22.87 20.74
N GLU A 618 8.44 -22.67 20.33
CA GLU A 618 7.95 -22.84 18.97
C GLU A 618 8.45 -21.76 17.98
N TRP A 619 8.99 -20.64 18.47
CA TRP A 619 9.60 -19.63 17.59
C TRP A 619 10.98 -20.05 17.08
N HIS A 620 11.63 -21.00 17.76
CA HIS A 620 12.97 -21.46 17.43
C HIS A 620 12.96 -22.52 16.31
N SER A 621 14.00 -22.49 15.49
CA SER A 621 14.39 -23.59 14.62
C SER A 621 15.90 -23.50 14.37
N ASP A 622 16.60 -24.63 14.30
CA ASP A 622 18.00 -24.67 13.86
C ASP A 622 18.14 -24.40 12.36
N ASP A 623 17.10 -24.71 11.58
CA ASP A 623 17.06 -24.48 10.14
C ASP A 623 16.91 -22.97 9.87
N LEU A 624 17.87 -22.37 9.17
CA LEU A 624 17.85 -20.95 8.80
C LEU A 624 16.72 -20.57 7.85
N THR A 625 16.09 -21.54 7.18
CA THR A 625 14.90 -21.33 6.34
C THR A 625 13.60 -21.37 7.14
N LYS A 626 13.68 -21.72 8.44
CA LYS A 626 12.54 -21.81 9.35
C LYS A 626 12.73 -20.98 10.63
N GLY A 627 11.77 -21.04 11.55
CA GLY A 627 11.69 -20.30 12.80
C GLY A 627 11.14 -18.88 12.65
N ALA A 628 10.44 -18.42 13.69
CA ALA A 628 9.89 -17.08 13.82
C ALA A 628 10.88 -16.06 14.37
N ILE A 629 11.99 -16.51 14.98
CA ILE A 629 13.06 -15.67 15.51
C ILE A 629 14.47 -16.13 15.11
N LYS A 630 15.34 -15.19 14.73
CA LYS A 630 16.78 -15.42 14.44
C LYS A 630 17.68 -14.32 15.01
N VAL A 631 18.92 -14.68 15.32
CA VAL A 631 19.99 -13.72 15.60
C VAL A 631 20.85 -13.56 14.35
N VAL A 632 21.11 -12.31 13.95
CA VAL A 632 21.92 -12.02 12.77
C VAL A 632 23.20 -11.33 13.20
N MET A 633 24.28 -12.10 13.22
CA MET A 633 25.61 -11.62 13.60
C MET A 633 26.73 -12.45 12.97
N THR A 634 27.95 -11.91 13.07
CA THR A 634 29.20 -12.64 12.86
C THR A 634 29.82 -13.01 14.20
N SER A 635 30.44 -14.19 14.24
CA SER A 635 31.22 -14.67 15.37
C SER A 635 32.67 -14.94 14.95
N LEU A 636 33.56 -14.89 15.95
CA LEU A 636 34.95 -15.32 15.89
C LEU A 636 35.08 -16.65 16.64
N ALA A 637 36.14 -17.42 16.34
CA ALA A 637 36.41 -18.67 17.05
C ALA A 637 36.59 -18.47 18.57
N SER A 638 37.02 -17.28 19.00
CA SER A 638 37.20 -16.91 20.41
C SER A 638 35.90 -16.58 21.16
N ASP A 639 34.76 -16.48 20.47
CA ASP A 639 33.50 -16.02 21.09
C ASP A 639 32.73 -17.12 21.85
N GLY A 640 33.21 -18.37 21.83
CA GLY A 640 32.57 -19.49 22.50
C GLY A 640 31.37 -20.10 21.75
N ALA A 641 30.87 -21.23 22.24
CA ALA A 641 29.87 -22.05 21.54
C ALA A 641 28.51 -21.35 21.39
N ASP A 642 28.05 -20.64 22.42
CA ASP A 642 26.73 -20.00 22.45
C ASP A 642 26.61 -18.79 21.49
N ILE A 643 27.71 -18.12 21.17
CA ILE A 643 27.70 -17.08 20.14
C ILE A 643 27.94 -17.70 18.76
N ALA A 644 28.77 -18.76 18.69
CA ALA A 644 29.09 -19.44 17.44
C ALA A 644 27.88 -20.09 16.76
N LYS A 645 26.89 -20.59 17.52
CA LYS A 645 25.64 -21.18 16.96
C LYS A 645 24.83 -20.19 16.09
N HIS A 646 25.04 -18.89 16.27
CA HIS A 646 24.35 -17.83 15.53
C HIS A 646 25.22 -17.18 14.45
N HIS A 647 26.38 -17.76 14.14
CA HIS A 647 27.20 -17.30 13.04
C HIS A 647 26.44 -17.40 11.72
N THR A 648 26.47 -16.32 10.94
CA THR A 648 25.89 -16.30 9.59
C THR A 648 26.96 -15.98 8.55
N THR A 649 26.92 -16.64 7.39
CA THR A 649 27.72 -16.25 6.21
C THR A 649 27.05 -15.10 5.44
N LYS A 650 27.72 -14.56 4.41
CA LYS A 650 27.14 -13.48 3.57
C LYS A 650 25.88 -13.96 2.84
N GLU A 651 25.91 -15.18 2.30
CA GLU A 651 24.80 -15.81 1.59
C GLU A 651 23.61 -16.07 2.53
N GLN A 652 23.89 -16.60 3.73
CA GLN A 652 22.87 -16.84 4.74
C GLN A 652 22.20 -15.54 5.22
N ARG A 653 22.98 -14.46 5.40
CA ARG A 653 22.42 -13.14 5.71
C ARG A 653 21.52 -12.62 4.61
N ARG A 654 21.88 -12.83 3.34
CA ARG A 654 21.03 -12.46 2.19
C ARG A 654 19.71 -13.24 2.21
N ALA A 655 19.75 -14.54 2.48
CA ALA A 655 18.55 -15.35 2.61
C ALA A 655 17.64 -14.88 3.76
N LEU A 656 18.20 -14.64 4.96
CA LEU A 656 17.45 -14.11 6.10
C LEU A 656 16.88 -12.71 5.84
N ALA A 657 17.60 -11.87 5.10
CA ALA A 657 17.12 -10.57 4.66
C ALA A 657 15.88 -10.68 3.77
N GLU A 658 15.87 -11.60 2.79
CA GLU A 658 14.69 -11.83 1.94
C GLU A 658 13.52 -12.39 2.73
N ARG A 659 13.76 -13.36 3.63
CA ARG A 659 12.73 -13.84 4.57
C ARG A 659 12.15 -12.70 5.41
N MET A 660 12.98 -11.79 5.91
CA MET A 660 12.50 -10.64 6.66
C MET A 660 11.73 -9.63 5.81
N LYS A 661 12.04 -9.47 4.52
CA LYS A 661 11.26 -8.59 3.64
C LYS A 661 9.90 -9.16 3.27
N ASP A 662 9.77 -10.49 3.20
CA ASP A 662 8.53 -11.17 2.86
C ASP A 662 7.53 -11.13 4.02
N PRO A 663 6.40 -10.39 3.92
CA PRO A 663 5.42 -10.31 5.00
C PRO A 663 4.77 -11.66 5.34
N ASP A 664 4.72 -12.60 4.40
CA ASP A 664 4.05 -13.89 4.56
C ASP A 664 4.99 -14.98 5.12
N ASP A 665 6.30 -14.72 5.18
CA ASP A 665 7.27 -15.63 5.82
C ASP A 665 7.04 -15.71 7.34
N GLU A 666 7.33 -16.88 7.91
CA GLU A 666 7.19 -17.15 9.34
C GLU A 666 8.19 -16.37 10.21
N LEU A 667 9.32 -15.91 9.67
CA LEU A 667 10.30 -15.10 10.38
C LEU A 667 9.70 -13.70 10.67
N LYS A 668 9.41 -13.42 11.94
CA LYS A 668 8.78 -12.15 12.36
C LYS A 668 9.67 -11.28 13.24
N LEU A 669 10.65 -11.85 13.96
CA LEU A 669 11.52 -11.14 14.90
C LEU A 669 12.99 -11.43 14.63
N VAL A 670 13.84 -10.41 14.63
CA VAL A 670 15.29 -10.58 14.49
C VAL A 670 16.05 -9.79 15.53
N ILE A 671 17.12 -10.38 16.05
CA ILE A 671 18.02 -9.74 17.01
C ILE A 671 19.32 -9.40 16.28
N VAL A 672 19.73 -8.13 16.34
CA VAL A 672 20.93 -7.60 15.71
C VAL A 672 21.73 -6.76 16.71
N ARG A 673 23.01 -6.53 16.41
CA ARG A 673 23.86 -5.60 17.17
C ARG A 673 24.14 -4.31 16.39
N ASP A 674 24.81 -4.46 15.25
CA ASP A 674 25.20 -3.35 14.35
C ASP A 674 24.77 -3.61 12.91
N MET A 675 24.41 -4.86 12.58
CA MET A 675 23.91 -5.27 11.27
C MET A 675 22.49 -4.74 11.08
N TRP A 676 22.13 -4.45 9.83
CA TRP A 676 20.78 -4.03 9.41
C TRP A 676 20.25 -2.72 10.01
N LEU A 677 21.04 -2.00 10.81
CA LEU A 677 20.70 -0.64 11.25
C LEU A 677 20.87 0.40 10.13
N THR A 678 21.65 0.06 9.10
CA THR A 678 21.92 0.89 7.92
C THR A 678 21.65 0.10 6.66
N GLY A 679 21.08 0.75 5.65
CA GLY A 679 20.82 0.15 4.33
C GLY A 679 19.60 -0.77 4.30
N PHE A 680 19.42 -1.65 5.28
CA PHE A 680 18.36 -2.66 5.26
C PHE A 680 16.94 -2.07 5.23
N ASP A 681 16.14 -2.48 4.26
CA ASP A 681 14.79 -1.96 4.01
C ASP A 681 13.75 -3.08 4.10
N VAL A 682 12.87 -2.99 5.10
CA VAL A 682 11.77 -3.94 5.35
C VAL A 682 10.50 -3.13 5.58
N PRO A 683 9.67 -2.91 4.54
CA PRO A 683 8.47 -2.09 4.65
C PRO A 683 7.51 -2.51 5.78
N CYS A 684 7.33 -3.82 5.98
CA CYS A 684 6.47 -4.40 7.01
C CYS A 684 7.07 -4.39 8.43
N LEU A 685 8.27 -3.83 8.64
CA LEU A 685 8.87 -3.69 9.97
C LEU A 685 8.14 -2.57 10.74
N HIS A 686 7.39 -2.91 11.78
CA HIS A 686 6.56 -1.96 12.53
C HIS A 686 7.16 -1.53 13.87
N THR A 687 8.05 -2.33 14.46
CA THR A 687 8.60 -2.06 15.80
C THR A 687 10.11 -2.30 15.84
N LEU A 688 10.82 -1.36 16.45
CA LEU A 688 12.25 -1.44 16.75
C LEU A 688 12.44 -1.39 18.26
N TYR A 689 12.91 -2.48 18.86
CA TYR A 689 13.28 -2.54 20.26
C TYR A 689 14.76 -2.18 20.43
N ILE A 690 15.07 -1.17 21.23
CA ILE A 690 16.43 -0.68 21.45
C ILE A 690 16.86 -1.04 22.88
N ASP A 691 17.85 -1.94 22.96
CA ASP A 691 18.58 -2.26 24.18
C ASP A 691 20.09 -1.99 23.98
N LYS A 692 20.38 -0.81 23.42
CA LYS A 692 21.73 -0.34 23.12
C LYS A 692 21.82 1.18 23.30
N PRO A 693 22.88 1.70 23.95
CA PRO A 693 23.14 3.13 23.98
C PRO A 693 23.42 3.64 22.55
N MET A 694 22.61 4.60 22.08
CA MET A 694 22.70 5.14 20.72
C MET A 694 22.52 6.66 20.72
N GLN A 695 23.31 7.36 19.92
CA GLN A 695 23.32 8.82 19.84
C GLN A 695 23.57 9.31 18.41
N GLY A 696 23.13 10.53 18.13
CA GLY A 696 23.40 11.22 16.86
C GLY A 696 22.90 10.47 15.62
N HIS A 697 23.70 10.45 14.56
CA HIS A 697 23.32 9.84 13.27
C HIS A 697 23.00 8.35 13.39
N ASN A 698 23.74 7.58 14.18
CA ASN A 698 23.49 6.13 14.34
C ASN A 698 22.07 5.87 14.87
N LEU A 699 21.60 6.73 15.79
CA LEU A 699 20.23 6.64 16.31
C LEU A 699 19.20 6.94 15.22
N MET A 700 19.39 8.03 14.47
CA MET A 700 18.51 8.39 13.35
C MET A 700 18.41 7.28 12.29
N GLN A 701 19.54 6.63 11.99
CA GLN A 701 19.60 5.55 11.01
C GLN A 701 18.82 4.30 11.42
N ALA A 702 18.90 3.96 12.71
CA ALA A 702 18.19 2.82 13.28
C ALA A 702 16.68 3.09 13.34
N ILE A 703 16.23 4.23 13.87
CA ILE A 703 14.79 4.53 13.97
C ILE A 703 14.12 4.66 12.59
N ALA A 704 14.85 5.11 11.58
CA ALA A 704 14.35 5.17 10.21
C ALA A 704 14.15 3.77 9.56
N ARG A 705 14.46 2.67 10.24
CA ARG A 705 14.08 1.32 9.75
C ARG A 705 12.57 1.09 9.83
N VAL A 706 11.88 1.75 10.75
CA VAL A 706 10.43 1.57 10.97
C VAL A 706 9.58 2.65 10.30
N ASN A 707 10.15 3.60 9.57
CA ASN A 707 9.38 4.70 8.95
C ASN A 707 8.89 4.40 7.52
N ARG A 708 9.02 3.17 7.05
CA ARG A 708 8.62 2.78 5.70
C ARG A 708 7.12 2.62 5.57
N VAL A 709 6.58 3.16 4.48
CA VAL A 709 5.17 3.02 4.09
C VAL A 709 4.91 1.58 3.68
N TYR A 710 3.91 0.97 4.31
CA TYR A 710 3.48 -0.39 4.02
C TYR A 710 2.03 -0.58 4.42
N LYS A 711 1.15 -0.83 3.44
CA LYS A 711 -0.31 -0.95 3.64
C LYS A 711 -0.80 0.19 4.57
N ASP A 712 -1.62 -0.11 5.57
CA ASP A 712 -2.19 0.85 6.52
C ASP A 712 -1.36 1.02 7.79
N LYS A 713 -0.07 0.71 7.75
CA LYS A 713 0.82 0.89 8.91
C LYS A 713 0.73 2.34 9.42
N PRO A 714 0.21 2.58 10.64
CA PRO A 714 -0.06 3.94 11.13
C PRO A 714 1.21 4.71 11.47
N GLY A 715 2.31 3.98 11.70
CA GLY A 715 3.63 4.51 12.00
C GLY A 715 4.59 3.40 12.41
N GLY A 716 5.86 3.75 12.51
CA GLY A 716 6.87 2.93 13.17
C GLY A 716 6.89 3.18 14.67
N LEU A 717 7.11 2.16 15.48
CA LEU A 717 7.30 2.30 16.92
C LEU A 717 8.75 2.01 17.30
N VAL A 718 9.33 2.88 18.12
CA VAL A 718 10.64 2.70 18.76
C VAL A 718 10.42 2.49 20.25
N VAL A 719 10.74 1.31 20.74
CA VAL A 719 10.64 0.93 22.15
C VAL A 719 12.03 0.95 22.77
N ASP A 720 12.21 1.72 23.84
CA ASP A 720 13.52 1.95 24.45
C ASP A 720 13.63 1.42 25.88
N TYR A 721 14.59 0.53 26.12
CA TYR A 721 14.86 -0.09 27.42
C TYR A 721 15.98 0.57 28.24
N LEU A 722 16.63 1.62 27.71
CA LEU A 722 17.81 2.26 28.33
C LEU A 722 17.65 3.77 28.60
N GLY A 723 16.76 4.46 27.91
CA GLY A 723 16.51 5.90 28.14
C GLY A 723 17.24 6.82 27.18
N ILE A 724 17.20 6.52 25.89
CA ILE A 724 17.70 7.36 24.79
C ILE A 724 16.79 8.55 24.47
N ALA A 725 15.70 8.79 25.20
CA ALA A 725 14.74 9.89 24.96
C ALA A 725 15.42 11.25 24.77
N SER A 726 16.39 11.59 25.62
CA SER A 726 17.11 12.87 25.54
C SER A 726 18.00 12.97 24.30
N ASP A 727 18.61 11.86 23.87
CA ASP A 727 19.43 11.77 22.68
C ASP A 727 18.57 11.75 21.41
N LEU A 728 17.39 11.12 21.47
CA LEU A 728 16.38 11.15 20.41
C LEU A 728 15.82 12.56 20.23
N LYS A 729 15.44 13.24 21.32
CA LYS A 729 14.94 14.61 21.28
C LYS A 729 15.99 15.56 20.71
N LYS A 730 17.26 15.44 21.12
CA LYS A 730 18.36 16.20 20.52
C LYS A 730 18.53 15.87 19.03
N ALA A 731 18.41 14.61 18.63
CA ALA A 731 18.55 14.21 17.23
C ALA A 731 17.38 14.69 16.36
N LEU A 732 16.16 14.73 16.90
CA LEU A 732 14.94 15.16 16.21
C LEU A 732 14.75 16.69 16.24
N SER A 733 15.25 17.40 17.25
CA SER A 733 15.12 18.87 17.34
C SER A 733 15.79 19.59 16.17
N PHE A 734 16.82 19.00 15.58
CA PHE A 734 17.44 19.53 14.35
C PHE A 734 16.49 19.55 13.15
N TYR A 735 15.48 18.68 13.13
CA TYR A 735 14.44 18.67 12.09
C TYR A 735 13.33 19.68 12.40
N SER A 736 13.03 19.95 13.68
CA SER A 736 12.01 20.94 14.08
C SER A 736 12.49 22.39 13.94
N ASP A 737 13.77 22.65 14.24
CA ASP A 737 14.36 23.99 14.17
C ASP A 737 14.57 24.49 12.72
N SER A 738 14.47 23.58 11.74
CA SER A 738 14.51 23.88 10.30
C SER A 738 13.13 24.25 9.73
N GLY A 739 12.07 24.36 10.54
CA GLY A 739 10.71 24.74 10.09
C GLY A 739 9.62 23.71 10.37
N GLY A 740 9.95 22.59 11.02
CA GLY A 740 8.99 21.58 11.46
C GLY A 740 8.33 21.95 12.79
N LYS A 741 7.07 22.39 12.78
CA LYS A 741 6.28 22.50 14.01
C LYS A 741 5.94 21.10 14.55
N GLY A 742 6.67 20.64 15.56
CA GLY A 742 6.21 19.54 16.42
C GLY A 742 7.32 18.84 17.20
N ASP A 743 7.22 18.86 18.53
CA ASP A 743 8.02 18.06 19.46
C ASP A 743 7.50 16.60 19.46
N PRO A 744 8.30 15.57 19.11
CA PRO A 744 7.89 14.16 19.05
C PRO A 744 7.37 13.62 20.39
N THR A 745 7.91 14.14 21.51
CA THR A 745 7.49 13.75 22.86
C THR A 745 6.09 14.28 23.21
N GLN A 746 5.62 15.33 22.53
CA GLN A 746 4.26 15.86 22.72
C GLN A 746 3.22 15.11 21.89
N GLN A 747 3.61 14.24 20.95
CA GLN A 747 2.67 13.62 20.02
C GLN A 747 1.84 12.50 20.62
N GLN A 748 2.34 11.75 21.61
CA GLN A 748 1.53 10.73 22.29
C GLN A 748 0.54 11.39 23.26
N GLU A 749 0.94 12.43 24.00
CA GLU A 749 0.01 13.23 24.81
C GLU A 749 -1.01 13.95 23.94
N GLN A 750 -0.63 14.45 22.76
CA GLN A 750 -1.55 15.02 21.79
C GLN A 750 -2.44 13.95 21.14
N ALA A 751 -1.95 12.73 20.89
CA ALA A 751 -2.76 11.63 20.39
C ALA A 751 -3.75 11.13 21.46
N VAL A 752 -3.34 11.10 22.72
CA VAL A 752 -4.21 10.83 23.88
C VAL A 752 -5.23 11.96 24.03
N ALA A 753 -4.82 13.23 23.92
CA ALA A 753 -5.72 14.37 23.99
C ALA A 753 -6.71 14.38 22.83
N LEU A 754 -6.27 14.08 21.61
CA LEU A 754 -7.14 13.94 20.43
C LEU A 754 -8.06 12.72 20.56
N MET A 755 -7.56 11.60 21.10
CA MET A 755 -8.38 10.43 21.40
C MET A 755 -9.44 10.78 22.44
N GLN A 756 -9.08 11.48 23.52
CA GLN A 756 -10.01 11.93 24.56
C GLN A 756 -11.03 12.94 24.02
N GLU A 757 -10.62 13.91 23.21
CA GLU A 757 -11.50 14.85 22.53
C GLU A 757 -12.51 14.11 21.65
N LYS A 758 -12.03 13.17 20.82
CA LYS A 758 -12.89 12.40 19.93
C LYS A 758 -13.78 11.42 20.68
N LEU A 759 -13.30 10.85 21.78
CA LEU A 759 -14.09 10.04 22.68
C LEU A 759 -15.22 10.88 23.29
N GLU A 760 -14.92 12.08 23.79
CA GLU A 760 -15.92 12.99 24.34
C GLU A 760 -16.99 13.38 23.30
N VAL A 761 -16.58 13.70 22.07
CA VAL A 761 -17.54 14.00 20.97
C VAL A 761 -18.48 12.81 20.73
N VAL A 762 -17.94 11.60 20.72
CA VAL A 762 -18.71 10.37 20.53
C VAL A 762 -19.64 10.10 21.73
N GLU A 763 -19.16 10.30 22.96
CA GLU A 763 -19.96 10.19 24.18
C GLU A 763 -21.12 11.21 24.18
N GLN A 764 -20.85 12.45 23.75
CA GLN A 764 -21.87 13.50 23.62
C GLN A 764 -22.94 13.14 22.58
N MET A 765 -22.60 12.37 21.54
CA MET A 765 -23.60 11.85 20.61
C MET A 765 -24.55 10.86 21.27
N PHE A 766 -24.20 10.28 22.42
CA PHE A 766 -25.08 9.46 23.24
C PHE A 766 -25.75 10.25 24.39
N PHE A 767 -25.78 11.59 24.34
CA PHE A 767 -26.42 12.39 25.39
C PHE A 767 -27.91 12.04 25.53
N GLY A 768 -28.30 11.57 26.73
CA GLY A 768 -29.66 11.06 26.99
C GLY A 768 -29.84 9.55 26.77
N PHE A 769 -28.77 8.86 26.38
CA PHE A 769 -28.71 7.41 26.20
C PHE A 769 -27.59 6.80 27.07
N ASP A 770 -27.98 6.02 28.08
CA ASP A 770 -27.03 5.42 29.03
C ASP A 770 -26.35 4.17 28.47
N TYR A 771 -25.43 4.36 27.52
CA TYR A 771 -24.71 3.26 26.88
C TYR A 771 -23.81 2.48 27.85
N LYS A 772 -23.47 3.03 29.02
CA LYS A 772 -22.61 2.36 30.01
C LYS A 772 -23.24 1.11 30.61
N GLN A 773 -24.57 0.97 30.51
CA GLN A 773 -25.27 -0.27 30.87
C GLN A 773 -24.85 -1.47 30.01
N TYR A 774 -24.24 -1.25 28.83
CA TYR A 774 -23.63 -2.29 28.01
C TYR A 774 -22.55 -3.07 28.78
N PHE A 775 -21.69 -2.41 29.56
CA PHE A 775 -20.55 -3.07 30.21
C PHE A 775 -20.95 -3.98 31.37
N ALA A 776 -22.08 -3.68 32.02
CA ALA A 776 -22.64 -4.48 33.12
C ALA A 776 -23.65 -5.55 32.64
N ALA A 777 -24.04 -5.52 31.37
CA ALA A 777 -25.02 -6.44 30.81
C ALA A 777 -24.43 -7.82 30.49
N ASP A 778 -25.28 -8.84 30.55
CA ASP A 778 -24.99 -10.17 30.03
C ASP A 778 -24.95 -10.15 28.48
N THR A 779 -24.58 -11.26 27.85
CA THR A 779 -24.42 -11.33 26.39
C THR A 779 -25.68 -10.91 25.62
N SER A 780 -26.86 -11.27 26.13
CA SER A 780 -28.14 -10.86 25.53
C SER A 780 -28.41 -9.37 25.71
N GLY A 781 -28.19 -8.84 26.91
CA GLY A 781 -28.31 -7.41 27.20
C GLY A 781 -27.31 -6.57 26.41
N LYS A 782 -26.07 -7.04 26.21
CA LYS A 782 -25.05 -6.37 25.37
C LYS A 782 -25.50 -6.20 23.93
N LEU A 783 -26.05 -7.27 23.33
CA LEU A 783 -26.60 -7.21 21.96
C LEU A 783 -27.81 -6.27 21.87
N SER A 784 -28.69 -6.29 22.87
CA SER A 784 -29.82 -5.36 22.98
C SER A 784 -29.34 -3.90 23.07
N TRP A 785 -28.29 -3.63 23.84
CA TRP A 785 -27.73 -2.29 24.00
C TRP A 785 -27.07 -1.75 22.71
N ILE A 786 -26.41 -2.61 21.92
CA ILE A 786 -25.88 -2.22 20.60
C ILE A 786 -27.04 -1.80 19.65
N LEU A 787 -28.15 -2.55 19.64
CA LEU A 787 -29.32 -2.22 18.81
C LEU A 787 -30.02 -0.93 19.27
N LYS A 788 -30.16 -0.74 20.59
CA LYS A 788 -30.70 0.50 21.15
C LYS A 788 -29.80 1.70 20.85
N ALA A 789 -28.49 1.52 20.88
CA ALA A 789 -27.51 2.53 20.53
C ALA A 789 -27.55 2.89 19.04
N GLU A 790 -27.70 1.90 18.16
CA GLU A 790 -27.92 2.09 16.73
C GLU A 790 -29.16 2.94 16.46
N ASP A 791 -30.32 2.55 17.02
CA ASP A 791 -31.59 3.27 16.88
C ASP A 791 -31.49 4.71 17.40
N PHE A 792 -30.82 4.89 18.53
CA PHE A 792 -30.57 6.21 19.10
C PHE A 792 -29.76 7.11 18.15
N ILE A 793 -28.65 6.60 17.60
CA ILE A 793 -27.79 7.35 16.67
C ILE A 793 -28.52 7.67 15.35
N LEU A 794 -29.36 6.76 14.84
CA LEU A 794 -30.19 7.01 13.65
C LEU A 794 -31.29 8.06 13.89
N GLY A 795 -31.71 8.24 15.13
CA GLY A 795 -32.68 9.27 15.53
C GLY A 795 -32.12 10.69 15.60
N LEU A 796 -30.80 10.88 15.46
CA LEU A 796 -30.13 12.19 15.49
C LEU A 796 -29.99 12.80 14.09
N ASP A 797 -30.05 14.13 13.99
CA ASP A 797 -29.77 14.86 12.75
C ASP A 797 -28.35 14.59 12.25
N ASP A 798 -28.21 14.06 11.03
CA ASP A 798 -26.95 13.58 10.43
C ASP A 798 -26.18 12.57 11.31
N GLY A 799 -26.88 11.89 12.22
CA GLY A 799 -26.29 11.06 13.28
C GLY A 799 -25.40 9.94 12.74
N LYS A 800 -25.85 9.24 11.69
CA LYS A 800 -25.08 8.15 11.07
C LYS A 800 -23.74 8.62 10.50
N LYS A 801 -23.74 9.64 9.63
CA LYS A 801 -22.54 10.13 8.94
C LYS A 801 -21.55 10.74 9.94
N ARG A 802 -22.05 11.57 10.87
CA ARG A 802 -21.24 12.17 11.92
C ARG A 802 -20.62 11.10 12.83
N PHE A 803 -21.40 10.11 13.26
CA PHE A 803 -20.90 9.04 14.13
C PHE A 803 -19.81 8.20 13.45
N VAL A 804 -20.02 7.82 12.19
CA VAL A 804 -19.04 7.06 11.39
C VAL A 804 -17.71 7.83 11.27
N ASN A 805 -17.76 9.13 11.00
CA ASN A 805 -16.57 9.97 10.85
C ASN A 805 -15.80 10.12 12.16
N GLU A 806 -16.48 10.47 13.25
CA GLU A 806 -15.86 10.68 14.57
C GLU A 806 -15.29 9.38 15.14
N ILE A 807 -15.97 8.24 14.96
CA ILE A 807 -15.45 6.91 15.35
C ILE A 807 -14.24 6.48 14.54
N THR A 808 -14.17 6.87 13.25
CA THR A 808 -13.00 6.59 12.42
C THR A 808 -11.79 7.41 12.88
N ALA A 809 -12.00 8.69 13.22
CA ALA A 809 -10.96 9.54 13.79
C ALA A 809 -10.51 9.04 15.17
N LEU A 810 -11.46 8.67 16.04
CA LEU A 810 -11.20 8.07 17.36
C LEU A 810 -10.39 6.78 17.23
N GLY A 811 -10.76 5.88 16.32
CA GLY A 811 -10.02 4.63 16.09
C GLY A 811 -8.58 4.85 15.65
N LYS A 812 -8.32 5.85 14.79
CA LYS A 812 -6.97 6.24 14.39
C LYS A 812 -6.16 6.80 15.57
N ALA A 813 -6.74 7.71 16.34
CA ALA A 813 -6.10 8.29 17.52
C ALA A 813 -5.83 7.23 18.61
N PHE A 814 -6.78 6.33 18.85
CA PHE A 814 -6.69 5.22 19.79
C PHE A 814 -5.60 4.22 19.42
N ALA A 815 -5.50 3.85 18.14
CA ALA A 815 -4.44 2.96 17.65
C ALA A 815 -3.03 3.56 17.81
N ILE A 816 -2.93 4.89 17.79
CA ILE A 816 -1.68 5.63 18.06
C ILE A 816 -1.41 5.72 19.57
N ALA A 817 -2.46 5.85 20.37
CA ALA A 817 -2.34 6.03 21.81
C ALA A 817 -1.97 4.73 22.56
N ILE A 818 -2.32 3.54 22.04
CA ILE A 818 -1.90 2.25 22.65
C ILE A 818 -0.36 2.14 22.68
N PRO A 819 0.23 1.76 23.83
CA PRO A 819 -0.39 1.14 25.01
C PRO A 819 -0.58 2.08 26.22
N ASN A 820 -0.75 3.39 26.00
CA ASN A 820 -0.94 4.36 27.09
C ASN A 820 -2.09 3.94 28.03
N GLU A 821 -1.91 4.11 29.34
CA GLU A 821 -2.89 3.72 30.37
C GLU A 821 -4.27 4.35 30.10
N ALA A 822 -4.32 5.63 29.74
CA ALA A 822 -5.58 6.32 29.40
C ALA A 822 -6.25 5.76 28.13
N ALA A 823 -5.46 5.22 27.18
CA ALA A 823 -6.01 4.52 26.02
C ALA A 823 -6.48 3.12 26.39
N MET A 824 -5.78 2.43 27.29
CA MET A 824 -6.21 1.12 27.78
C MET A 824 -7.50 1.21 28.60
N ASP A 825 -7.70 2.28 29.36
CA ASP A 825 -8.91 2.50 30.18
C ASP A 825 -10.18 2.64 29.34
N VAL A 826 -10.08 3.26 28.15
CA VAL A 826 -11.22 3.52 27.25
C VAL A 826 -11.38 2.45 26.17
N LYS A 827 -10.56 1.40 26.21
CA LYS A 827 -10.53 0.33 25.19
C LYS A 827 -11.89 -0.33 24.99
N ASP A 828 -12.60 -0.63 26.07
CA ASP A 828 -13.88 -1.32 26.01
C ASP A 828 -14.98 -0.39 25.44
N GLU A 829 -14.91 0.90 25.73
CA GLU A 829 -15.79 1.94 25.17
C GLU A 829 -15.57 2.14 23.68
N VAL A 830 -14.32 2.27 23.26
CA VAL A 830 -13.96 2.35 21.84
C VAL A 830 -14.42 1.10 21.10
N ALA A 831 -14.28 -0.09 21.70
CA ALA A 831 -14.78 -1.34 21.11
C ALA A 831 -16.30 -1.36 20.96
N PHE A 832 -17.05 -0.91 21.99
CA PHE A 832 -18.50 -0.77 21.92
C PHE A 832 -18.92 0.17 20.78
N PHE A 833 -18.31 1.35 20.69
CA PHE A 833 -18.69 2.31 19.65
C PHE A 833 -18.34 1.85 18.23
N GLN A 834 -17.24 1.13 18.05
CA GLN A 834 -16.90 0.47 16.78
C GLN A 834 -17.92 -0.62 16.42
N ALA A 835 -18.47 -1.35 17.39
CA ALA A 835 -19.53 -2.33 17.17
C ALA A 835 -20.83 -1.66 16.67
N VAL A 836 -21.21 -0.51 17.26
CA VAL A 836 -22.34 0.30 16.79
C VAL A 836 -22.10 0.83 15.37
N LYS A 837 -20.88 1.33 15.06
CA LYS A 837 -20.49 1.78 13.71
C LYS A 837 -20.59 0.65 12.69
N ALA A 838 -20.01 -0.51 12.98
CA ALA A 838 -20.02 -1.66 12.09
C ALA A 838 -21.46 -2.14 11.77
N ARG A 839 -22.38 -1.94 12.72
CA ARG A 839 -23.79 -2.23 12.51
C ARG A 839 -24.47 -1.21 11.61
N LEU A 840 -24.24 0.08 11.85
CA LEU A 840 -24.76 1.19 11.03
C LEU A 840 -24.30 1.11 9.56
N CYS A 841 -23.07 0.65 9.30
CA CYS A 841 -22.55 0.44 7.93
C CYS A 841 -23.13 -0.81 7.23
N LYS A 842 -23.48 -1.86 7.98
CA LYS A 842 -24.04 -3.11 7.43
C LYS A 842 -25.46 -2.96 6.85
N PHE A 843 -26.20 -1.91 7.20
CA PHE A 843 -27.58 -1.70 6.74
C PHE A 843 -27.70 -1.19 5.28
N ASP A 844 -26.62 -0.72 4.66
CA ASP A 844 -26.63 -0.18 3.28
C ASP A 844 -26.31 -1.22 2.19
N GLN A 845 -25.98 -2.47 2.54
CA GLN A 845 -25.61 -3.50 1.56
C GLN A 845 -26.83 -4.17 0.91
N THR A 846 -27.44 -3.47 -0.05
CA THR A 846 -28.16 -4.11 -1.18
C THR A 846 -27.45 -3.94 -2.53
N GLY A 847 -26.22 -3.43 -2.53
CA GLY A 847 -25.30 -3.50 -3.67
C GLY A 847 -23.98 -4.13 -3.22
N SER A 848 -23.40 -5.01 -4.04
CA SER A 848 -22.05 -5.53 -3.86
C SER A 848 -21.04 -4.38 -3.95
N GLY A 849 -20.74 -3.75 -2.82
CA GLY A 849 -19.77 -2.67 -2.69
C GLY A 849 -18.86 -2.96 -1.50
N MET A 850 -17.64 -3.42 -1.81
CA MET A 850 -16.56 -3.58 -0.84
C MET A 850 -15.80 -2.25 -0.78
N SER A 851 -16.24 -1.32 0.07
CA SER A 851 -15.61 0.00 0.24
C SER A 851 -15.01 0.26 1.61
N ASP A 852 -15.30 -0.54 2.65
CA ASP A 852 -14.78 -0.28 4.00
C ASP A 852 -13.70 -1.26 4.48
N GLU A 853 -13.41 -2.34 3.74
CA GLU A 853 -12.69 -3.49 4.28
C GLU A 853 -11.24 -3.23 4.74
N GLU A 854 -10.49 -2.25 4.23
CA GLU A 854 -9.04 -2.16 4.48
C GLU A 854 -8.68 -1.45 5.81
N VAL A 855 -9.44 -0.42 6.21
CA VAL A 855 -9.33 0.18 7.57
C VAL A 855 -10.20 -0.60 8.57
N GLU A 856 -11.34 -1.13 8.11
CA GLU A 856 -12.31 -1.83 8.94
C GLU A 856 -11.82 -3.24 9.33
N THR A 857 -10.97 -3.91 8.54
CA THR A 857 -10.36 -5.21 8.92
C THR A 857 -9.34 -5.07 10.03
N THR A 858 -8.52 -4.02 10.07
CA THR A 858 -7.55 -3.82 11.16
C THR A 858 -8.26 -3.62 12.50
N ILE A 859 -9.30 -2.77 12.52
CA ILE A 859 -10.13 -2.54 13.71
C ILE A 859 -10.98 -3.78 14.05
N ARG A 860 -11.55 -4.47 13.05
CA ARG A 860 -12.25 -5.76 13.26
C ARG A 860 -11.33 -6.83 13.82
N GLN A 861 -10.10 -6.97 13.34
CA GLN A 861 -9.20 -8.04 13.80
C GLN A 861 -8.73 -7.83 15.24
N VAL A 862 -8.54 -6.56 15.65
CA VAL A 862 -8.28 -6.16 17.05
C VAL A 862 -9.45 -6.55 17.96
N ILE A 863 -10.68 -6.27 17.50
CA ILE A 863 -11.91 -6.40 18.29
C ILE A 863 -12.46 -7.83 18.26
N ASP A 864 -12.48 -8.49 17.10
CA ASP A 864 -12.91 -9.88 16.92
C ASP A 864 -12.06 -10.81 17.80
N LYS A 865 -10.74 -10.61 17.89
CA LYS A 865 -9.87 -11.42 18.76
C LYS A 865 -9.92 -11.06 20.24
N ALA A 866 -10.34 -9.84 20.61
CA ALA A 866 -10.67 -9.48 21.99
C ALA A 866 -12.00 -10.10 22.45
N LEU A 867 -12.90 -10.38 21.50
CA LEU A 867 -14.22 -10.99 21.73
C LEU A 867 -14.25 -12.52 21.60
N VAL A 868 -13.17 -13.18 21.16
CA VAL A 868 -13.11 -14.66 21.16
C VAL A 868 -12.79 -15.18 22.56
N SER A 869 -13.75 -15.02 23.47
CA SER A 869 -14.12 -16.11 24.35
C SER A 869 -15.64 -16.21 24.36
N GLU A 870 -16.09 -17.34 23.82
CA GLU A 870 -17.45 -17.89 23.84
C GLU A 870 -18.31 -17.67 22.59
N LYS A 871 -19.00 -18.75 22.27
CA LYS A 871 -19.55 -19.12 20.96
C LYS A 871 -20.62 -18.13 20.48
N VAL A 872 -20.73 -18.01 19.16
CA VAL A 872 -21.85 -17.38 18.47
C VAL A 872 -23.17 -17.95 19.01
N ILE A 873 -23.98 -17.13 19.68
CA ILE A 873 -25.31 -17.50 20.20
C ILE A 873 -26.36 -17.14 19.14
N ASP A 874 -27.26 -18.09 18.89
CA ASP A 874 -28.39 -18.00 17.96
C ASP A 874 -29.48 -17.06 18.55
N LEU A 875 -30.15 -16.26 17.71
CA LEU A 875 -31.08 -15.19 18.13
C LEU A 875 -32.28 -15.72 18.95
N PHE A 876 -32.59 -17.01 18.84
CA PHE A 876 -33.63 -17.71 19.60
C PHE A 876 -33.24 -17.93 21.07
N ASP A 877 -31.94 -18.16 21.32
CA ASP A 877 -31.42 -18.39 22.67
C ASP A 877 -31.34 -17.08 23.47
N ALA A 878 -31.19 -15.93 22.79
CA ALA A 878 -31.05 -14.61 23.42
C ALA A 878 -32.36 -14.10 24.08
N VAL A 879 -33.53 -14.60 23.65
CA VAL A 879 -34.85 -14.26 24.21
C VAL A 879 -35.41 -15.34 25.13
N GLY A 880 -34.62 -16.38 25.44
CA GLY A 880 -35.03 -17.48 26.33
C GLY A 880 -35.99 -18.49 25.70
N ILE A 881 -36.19 -18.45 24.38
CA ILE A 881 -37.07 -19.37 23.66
C ILE A 881 -36.24 -20.56 23.21
N LYS A 882 -36.28 -21.66 23.98
CA LYS A 882 -35.73 -22.95 23.51
C LYS A 882 -36.43 -23.30 22.22
N LYS A 883 -35.69 -23.55 21.12
CA LYS A 883 -36.27 -24.09 19.87
C LYS A 883 -37.09 -25.33 20.21
N PRO A 884 -38.44 -25.29 20.14
CA PRO A 884 -39.22 -26.49 20.32
C PRO A 884 -39.09 -27.29 19.04
N ASP A 885 -38.65 -28.54 19.17
CA ASP A 885 -38.97 -29.52 18.15
C ASP A 885 -40.48 -29.77 18.24
N ILE A 886 -41.16 -29.56 17.11
CA ILE A 886 -42.57 -29.87 16.81
C ILE A 886 -43.59 -28.74 17.11
N SER A 887 -44.17 -28.24 16.03
CA SER A 887 -45.29 -27.28 15.89
C SER A 887 -44.98 -25.81 16.21
N ILE A 888 -44.44 -25.11 15.21
CA ILE A 888 -44.09 -23.68 15.20
C ILE A 888 -45.34 -22.75 15.33
N LEU A 889 -46.55 -23.30 15.43
CA LEU A 889 -47.82 -22.59 15.61
C LEU A 889 -48.69 -23.17 16.73
N SER A 890 -48.10 -23.75 17.79
CA SER A 890 -48.88 -24.26 18.93
C SER A 890 -49.67 -23.14 19.61
N GLU A 891 -50.88 -23.46 20.09
CA GLU A 891 -51.76 -22.47 20.73
C GLU A 891 -51.13 -21.86 22.00
N GLU A 892 -50.29 -22.65 22.68
CA GLU A 892 -49.51 -22.24 23.86
C GLU A 892 -48.44 -21.20 23.51
N PHE A 893 -47.68 -21.41 22.42
CA PHE A 893 -46.65 -20.48 21.96
C PHE A 893 -47.23 -19.15 21.46
N LEU A 894 -48.37 -19.22 20.76
CA LEU A 894 -49.08 -18.02 20.29
C LEU A 894 -49.65 -17.18 21.45
N MET A 895 -50.07 -17.82 22.54
CA MET A 895 -50.49 -17.12 23.76
C MET A 895 -49.30 -16.48 24.50
N GLU A 896 -48.14 -17.14 24.59
CA GLU A 896 -46.93 -16.56 25.20
C GLU A 896 -46.47 -15.29 24.47
N LEU A 897 -46.51 -15.30 23.14
CA LEU A 897 -46.16 -14.13 22.31
C LEU A 897 -47.17 -12.98 22.47
N LYS A 898 -48.46 -13.30 22.67
CA LYS A 898 -49.50 -12.30 22.95
C LYS A 898 -49.25 -11.56 24.27
N ASP A 899 -48.67 -12.22 25.27
CA ASP A 899 -48.45 -11.67 26.61
C ASP A 899 -47.04 -11.08 26.83
N MET A 900 -46.13 -11.15 25.85
CA MET A 900 -44.78 -10.55 25.94
C MET A 900 -44.79 -9.07 26.32
N GLU A 901 -43.84 -8.67 27.18
CA GLU A 901 -43.68 -7.29 27.65
C GLU A 901 -43.37 -6.31 26.50
N HIS A 902 -42.59 -6.75 25.50
CA HIS A 902 -42.21 -5.95 24.33
C HIS A 902 -43.03 -6.32 23.09
N LYS A 903 -44.24 -5.75 22.96
CA LYS A 903 -45.20 -6.05 21.87
C LYS A 903 -44.64 -5.86 20.46
N ASN A 904 -43.78 -4.87 20.24
CA ASN A 904 -43.20 -4.62 18.91
C ASN A 904 -42.21 -5.72 18.48
N ILE A 905 -41.50 -6.33 19.44
CA ILE A 905 -40.59 -7.46 19.18
C ILE A 905 -41.41 -8.73 18.93
N ALA A 906 -42.46 -8.96 19.71
CA ALA A 906 -43.38 -10.08 19.49
C ALA A 906 -44.00 -10.04 18.09
N LEU A 907 -44.39 -8.84 17.62
CA LEU A 907 -44.91 -8.63 16.26
C LEU A 907 -43.86 -8.94 15.19
N GLU A 908 -42.61 -8.52 15.35
CA GLU A 908 -41.52 -8.79 14.41
C GLU A 908 -41.18 -10.29 14.32
N VAL A 909 -41.18 -10.97 15.46
CA VAL A 909 -40.96 -12.42 15.57
C VAL A 909 -42.12 -13.18 14.92
N LEU A 910 -43.37 -12.85 15.24
CA LEU A 910 -44.56 -13.43 14.62
C LEU A 910 -44.57 -13.22 13.11
N ARG A 911 -44.23 -12.00 12.64
CA ARG A 911 -44.14 -11.71 11.20
C ARG A 911 -43.11 -12.61 10.53
N LYS A 912 -41.87 -12.69 11.07
CA LYS A 912 -40.82 -13.54 10.47
C LYS A 912 -41.17 -15.02 10.46
N LEU A 913 -41.79 -15.52 11.54
CA LEU A 913 -42.22 -16.91 11.62
C LEU A 913 -43.31 -17.22 10.59
N LEU A 914 -44.36 -16.38 10.53
CA LEU A 914 -45.45 -16.55 9.56
C LEU A 914 -44.98 -16.37 8.12
N GLU A 915 -44.10 -15.40 7.84
CA GLU A 915 -43.48 -15.27 6.52
C GLU A 915 -42.69 -16.53 6.13
N GLY A 916 -41.91 -17.10 7.06
CA GLY A 916 -41.16 -18.33 6.81
C GLY A 916 -42.08 -19.52 6.51
N GLU A 917 -43.15 -19.65 7.28
CA GLU A 917 -44.15 -20.73 7.21
C GLU A 917 -45.02 -20.63 5.95
N ILE A 918 -45.38 -19.40 5.53
CA ILE A 918 -46.07 -19.10 4.28
C ILE A 918 -45.13 -19.29 3.08
N LYS A 919 -43.86 -18.86 3.16
CA LYS A 919 -42.85 -19.08 2.09
C LYS A 919 -42.57 -20.57 1.90
N ALA A 920 -42.49 -21.35 2.98
CA ALA A 920 -42.33 -22.80 2.90
C ALA A 920 -43.52 -23.47 2.19
N ARG A 921 -44.76 -23.06 2.50
CA ARG A 921 -45.98 -23.55 1.81
C ARG A 921 -46.12 -23.06 0.37
N SER A 922 -45.70 -21.82 0.10
CA SER A 922 -45.74 -21.22 -1.24
C SER A 922 -44.90 -22.00 -2.27
N LYS A 923 -43.90 -22.77 -1.81
CA LYS A 923 -43.16 -23.72 -2.65
C LYS A 923 -44.04 -24.85 -3.21
N PHE A 924 -45.06 -25.25 -2.46
CA PHE A 924 -45.95 -26.35 -2.82
C PHE A 924 -47.31 -25.90 -3.35
N ASN A 925 -47.90 -24.79 -2.88
CA ASN A 925 -49.17 -24.23 -3.38
C ASN A 925 -49.08 -22.70 -3.55
N VAL A 926 -48.97 -22.26 -4.80
CA VAL A 926 -48.70 -20.87 -5.18
C VAL A 926 -49.92 -19.96 -4.98
N VAL A 927 -51.12 -20.52 -5.15
CA VAL A 927 -52.38 -19.77 -5.01
C VAL A 927 -52.68 -19.50 -3.55
N GLU A 928 -52.58 -20.54 -2.73
CA GLU A 928 -52.81 -20.45 -1.30
C GLU A 928 -51.73 -19.62 -0.59
N GLY A 929 -50.46 -19.83 -0.95
CA GLY A 929 -49.35 -19.03 -0.44
C GLY A 929 -49.49 -17.54 -0.74
N ARG A 930 -49.99 -17.18 -1.94
CA ARG A 930 -50.26 -15.78 -2.31
C ARG A 930 -51.38 -15.18 -1.47
N SER A 931 -52.50 -15.88 -1.31
CA SER A 931 -53.64 -15.42 -0.50
C SER A 931 -53.24 -15.20 0.96
N LEU A 932 -52.46 -16.11 1.55
CA LEU A 932 -51.98 -15.97 2.93
C LEU A 932 -50.96 -14.83 3.08
N MET A 933 -50.09 -14.64 2.09
CA MET A 933 -49.13 -13.52 2.06
C MET A 933 -49.85 -12.17 1.93
N GLU A 934 -50.89 -12.07 1.10
CA GLU A 934 -51.71 -10.86 0.98
C GLU A 934 -52.44 -10.54 2.29
N MET A 935 -52.97 -11.56 2.99
CA MET A 935 -53.56 -11.38 4.32
C MET A 935 -52.52 -10.84 5.33
N LEU A 936 -51.32 -11.43 5.36
CA LEU A 936 -50.22 -10.97 6.20
C LEU A 936 -49.83 -9.51 5.90
N ASP A 937 -49.57 -9.19 4.63
CA ASP A 937 -49.15 -7.85 4.19
C ASP A 937 -50.25 -6.81 4.47
N SER A 938 -51.53 -7.18 4.35
CA SER A 938 -52.66 -6.29 4.64
C SER A 938 -52.76 -5.94 6.14
N SER A 939 -52.48 -6.89 7.03
CA SER A 939 -52.45 -6.65 8.48
C SER A 939 -51.25 -5.78 8.88
N ILE A 940 -50.08 -6.01 8.29
CA ILE A 940 -48.88 -5.17 8.50
C ILE A 940 -49.06 -3.76 7.93
N THR A 941 -49.72 -3.61 6.78
CA THR A 941 -49.97 -2.30 6.17
C THR A 941 -50.94 -1.47 7.03
N ARG A 942 -51.97 -2.10 7.62
CA ARG A 942 -52.90 -1.42 8.54
C ARG A 942 -52.20 -0.99 9.86
N TYR A 943 -51.21 -1.74 10.32
CA TYR A 943 -50.33 -1.34 11.42
C TYR A 943 -49.48 -0.12 11.08
N HIS A 944 -48.76 -0.14 9.95
CA HIS A 944 -47.89 0.98 9.53
C HIS A 944 -48.67 2.28 9.27
N ASN A 945 -49.92 2.17 8.81
CA ASN A 945 -50.81 3.32 8.63
C ASN A 945 -51.49 3.79 9.95
N LYS A 946 -51.08 3.25 11.10
CA LYS A 946 -51.60 3.56 12.46
C LYS A 946 -53.11 3.34 12.63
N VAL A 947 -53.71 2.47 11.82
CA VAL A 947 -55.14 2.11 11.91
C VAL A 947 -55.39 1.10 13.03
N LEU A 948 -54.38 0.27 13.36
CA LEU A 948 -54.40 -0.72 14.44
C LEU A 948 -53.19 -0.55 15.36
N THR A 949 -53.35 -0.91 16.64
CA THR A 949 -52.28 -0.98 17.64
C THR A 949 -51.48 -2.28 17.51
N ALA A 950 -50.26 -2.33 18.06
CA ALA A 950 -49.41 -3.52 18.03
C ALA A 950 -50.09 -4.76 18.63
N ALA A 951 -50.92 -4.59 19.67
CA ALA A 951 -51.67 -5.69 20.28
C ALA A 951 -52.78 -6.22 19.36
N GLU A 952 -53.50 -5.34 18.67
CA GLU A 952 -54.56 -5.72 17.73
C GLU A 952 -53.99 -6.43 16.49
N VAL A 953 -52.80 -6.03 16.04
CA VAL A 953 -52.12 -6.67 14.90
C VAL A 953 -51.58 -8.03 15.29
N ILE A 954 -51.03 -8.19 16.50
CA ILE A 954 -50.65 -9.51 17.04
C ILE A 954 -51.86 -10.45 17.04
N ASP A 955 -53.04 -9.98 17.45
CA ASP A 955 -54.27 -10.79 17.42
C ASP A 955 -54.70 -11.20 16.00
N GLU A 956 -54.58 -10.29 15.01
CA GLU A 956 -54.83 -10.65 13.60
C GLU A 956 -53.82 -11.68 13.08
N LEU A 957 -52.54 -11.57 13.44
CA LEU A 957 -51.50 -12.52 13.04
C LEU A 957 -51.69 -13.90 13.69
N ILE A 958 -52.20 -13.95 14.93
CA ILE A 958 -52.59 -15.20 15.58
C ILE A 958 -53.82 -15.83 14.89
N GLN A 959 -54.77 -15.03 14.41
CA GLN A 959 -55.89 -15.57 13.62
C GLN A 959 -55.44 -16.08 12.25
N LEU A 960 -54.48 -15.41 11.62
CA LEU A 960 -53.87 -15.89 10.38
C LEU A 960 -53.18 -17.24 10.59
N SER A 961 -52.47 -17.43 11.71
CA SER A 961 -51.83 -18.72 12.01
C SER A 961 -52.84 -19.86 12.21
N LYS A 962 -53.98 -19.60 12.86
CA LYS A 962 -55.09 -20.56 12.97
C LYS A 962 -55.68 -20.91 11.61
N THR A 963 -55.85 -19.93 10.74
CA THR A 963 -56.34 -20.13 9.37
C THR A 963 -55.38 -21.04 8.57
N ILE A 964 -54.07 -20.89 8.76
CA ILE A 964 -53.06 -21.76 8.12
C ILE A 964 -53.24 -23.22 8.58
N LEU A 965 -53.41 -23.45 9.88
CA LEU A 965 -53.60 -24.79 10.44
C LEU A 965 -54.92 -25.46 10.01
N GLU A 966 -55.98 -24.68 9.81
CA GLU A 966 -57.26 -25.20 9.31
C GLU A 966 -57.17 -25.64 7.84
N LYS A 967 -56.50 -24.84 6.99
CA LYS A 967 -56.31 -25.18 5.58
C LYS A 967 -55.43 -26.41 5.35
N ASP A 968 -54.47 -26.68 6.24
CA ASP A 968 -53.64 -27.90 6.18
C ASP A 968 -54.49 -29.20 6.27
N LYS A 969 -55.70 -29.15 6.87
CA LYS A 969 -56.62 -30.30 6.96
C LYS A 969 -57.51 -30.49 5.73
N ASP A 970 -57.60 -29.49 4.84
CA ASP A 970 -58.51 -29.52 3.69
C ASP A 970 -58.06 -30.51 2.60
N ALA A 971 -56.76 -30.71 2.42
CA ALA A 971 -56.22 -31.71 1.50
C ALA A 971 -56.59 -33.14 1.91
N GLU A 972 -56.45 -33.46 3.21
CA GLU A 972 -56.81 -34.75 3.79
C GLU A 972 -58.32 -35.01 3.73
N ASN A 973 -59.14 -33.99 4.06
CA ASN A 973 -60.60 -34.07 3.99
C ASN A 973 -61.14 -34.29 2.57
N MET A 974 -60.39 -33.87 1.54
CA MET A 974 -60.76 -34.09 0.13
C MET A 974 -60.14 -35.38 -0.46
N GLY A 975 -59.35 -36.12 0.31
CA GLY A 975 -58.67 -37.33 -0.14
C GLY A 975 -57.68 -37.10 -1.30
N LEU A 976 -57.10 -35.90 -1.37
CA LEU A 976 -56.12 -35.50 -2.38
C LEU A 976 -54.71 -35.54 -1.77
N THR A 977 -53.72 -35.91 -2.57
CA THR A 977 -52.32 -35.72 -2.19
C THR A 977 -51.97 -34.22 -2.18
N THR A 978 -50.93 -33.81 -1.46
CA THR A 978 -50.46 -32.41 -1.40
C THR A 978 -50.24 -31.81 -2.80
N TYR A 979 -49.73 -32.62 -3.74
CA TYR A 979 -49.50 -32.23 -5.12
C TYR A 979 -50.81 -32.01 -5.88
N GLU A 980 -51.78 -32.91 -5.74
CA GLU A 980 -53.09 -32.78 -6.38
C GLU A 980 -53.90 -31.64 -5.79
N TYR A 981 -53.76 -31.38 -4.49
CA TYR A 981 -54.41 -30.26 -3.82
C TYR A 981 -53.87 -28.90 -4.29
N ALA A 982 -52.58 -28.80 -4.58
CA ALA A 982 -51.99 -27.60 -5.17
C ALA A 982 -52.55 -27.32 -6.57
N PHE A 983 -52.71 -28.36 -7.41
CA PHE A 983 -53.35 -28.20 -8.72
C PHE A 983 -54.86 -27.96 -8.62
N TYR A 984 -55.53 -28.54 -7.63
CA TYR A 984 -56.93 -28.23 -7.31
C TYR A 984 -57.08 -26.76 -6.96
N SER A 985 -56.23 -26.22 -6.09
CA SER A 985 -56.21 -24.80 -5.73
C SER A 985 -55.97 -23.91 -6.95
N ALA A 986 -55.06 -24.30 -7.84
CA ALA A 986 -54.77 -23.58 -9.07
C ALA A 986 -55.95 -23.48 -10.05
N VAL A 987 -56.82 -24.51 -10.12
CA VAL A 987 -58.01 -24.50 -10.97
C VAL A 987 -59.28 -24.07 -10.23
N ALA A 988 -59.27 -24.10 -8.91
CA ALA A 988 -60.38 -23.63 -8.10
C ALA A 988 -60.22 -22.16 -7.69
N ASP A 989 -59.15 -21.46 -8.07
CA ASP A 989 -58.90 -20.06 -7.67
C ASP A 989 -60.01 -19.07 -8.11
N ASN A 990 -60.85 -19.47 -9.08
CA ASN A 990 -61.87 -18.61 -9.65
C ASN A 990 -63.31 -19.04 -9.33
N GLU A 991 -64.16 -18.05 -9.01
CA GLU A 991 -65.55 -18.22 -8.61
C GLU A 991 -66.42 -18.86 -9.71
N SER A 992 -66.30 -18.43 -10.98
CA SER A 992 -67.03 -19.02 -12.12
C SER A 992 -66.75 -20.51 -12.31
N ALA A 993 -65.52 -20.96 -12.04
CA ALA A 993 -65.15 -22.37 -12.15
C ALA A 993 -65.73 -23.20 -11.00
N ARG A 994 -65.75 -22.66 -9.78
CA ARG A 994 -66.37 -23.30 -8.61
C ARG A 994 -67.87 -23.51 -8.82
N ASP A 995 -68.57 -22.48 -9.31
CA ASP A 995 -70.02 -22.50 -9.48
C ASP A 995 -70.47 -23.40 -10.64
N LEU A 996 -69.75 -23.40 -11.77
CA LEU A 996 -70.13 -24.16 -12.96
C LEU A 996 -69.70 -25.65 -12.92
N MET A 997 -68.56 -25.96 -12.30
CA MET A 997 -68.02 -27.32 -12.31
C MET A 997 -68.34 -28.10 -11.03
N GLY A 998 -68.47 -27.41 -9.89
CA GLY A 998 -68.63 -28.04 -8.59
C GLY A 998 -67.35 -28.71 -8.07
N LYS A 999 -67.34 -28.98 -6.76
CA LYS A 999 -66.16 -29.48 -6.02
C LYS A 999 -65.62 -30.82 -6.56
N ASP A 1000 -66.50 -31.76 -6.90
CA ASP A 1000 -66.08 -33.12 -7.32
C ASP A 1000 -65.42 -33.15 -8.70
N LYS A 1001 -65.90 -32.36 -9.67
CA LYS A 1001 -65.28 -32.31 -11.01
C LYS A 1001 -63.94 -31.58 -10.98
N LEU A 1002 -63.81 -30.53 -10.18
CA LEU A 1002 -62.53 -29.83 -10.01
C LEU A 1002 -61.50 -30.74 -9.33
N ARG A 1003 -61.93 -31.56 -8.36
CA ARG A 1003 -61.09 -32.58 -7.73
C ARG A 1003 -60.58 -33.60 -8.75
N GLU A 1004 -61.46 -34.18 -9.56
CA GLU A 1004 -61.07 -35.14 -10.60
C GLU A 1004 -60.13 -34.51 -11.64
N LEU A 1005 -60.41 -33.27 -12.06
CA LEU A 1005 -59.56 -32.50 -12.96
C LEU A 1005 -58.15 -32.30 -12.38
N ALA A 1006 -58.04 -31.99 -11.08
CA ALA A 1006 -56.75 -31.78 -10.41
C ALA A 1006 -55.88 -33.04 -10.38
N VAL A 1007 -56.47 -34.21 -10.10
CA VAL A 1007 -55.78 -35.51 -10.16
C VAL A 1007 -55.21 -35.75 -11.56
N VAL A 1008 -56.04 -35.57 -12.58
CA VAL A 1008 -55.63 -35.82 -13.97
C VAL A 1008 -54.63 -34.78 -14.48
N LEU A 1009 -54.72 -33.52 -14.05
CA LEU A 1009 -53.71 -32.49 -14.32
C LEU A 1009 -52.35 -32.88 -13.74
N THR A 1010 -52.33 -33.31 -12.48
CA THR A 1010 -51.11 -33.71 -11.77
C THR A 1010 -50.40 -34.86 -12.49
N GLU A 1011 -51.15 -35.90 -12.87
CA GLU A 1011 -50.58 -37.01 -13.67
C GLU A 1011 -50.08 -36.54 -15.04
N THR A 1012 -50.83 -35.68 -15.72
CA THR A 1012 -50.47 -35.21 -17.06
C THR A 1012 -49.18 -34.41 -17.03
N ILE A 1013 -49.00 -33.56 -16.02
CA ILE A 1013 -47.78 -32.77 -15.84
C ILE A 1013 -46.59 -33.67 -15.52
N ARG A 1014 -46.74 -34.61 -14.57
CA ARG A 1014 -45.69 -35.58 -14.21
C ARG A 1014 -45.24 -36.44 -15.39
N LYS A 1015 -46.15 -36.85 -16.27
CA LYS A 1015 -45.83 -37.65 -17.47
C LYS A 1015 -45.12 -36.85 -18.58
N ASN A 1016 -45.19 -35.51 -18.55
CA ASN A 1016 -44.63 -34.65 -19.59
C ASN A 1016 -43.42 -33.82 -19.13
N THR A 1017 -42.98 -33.93 -17.87
CA THR A 1017 -41.80 -33.25 -17.33
C THR A 1017 -40.50 -33.95 -17.79
N THR A 1018 -39.66 -33.24 -18.57
CA THR A 1018 -38.28 -33.65 -18.93
C THR A 1018 -37.26 -32.72 -18.25
N ILE A 1019 -36.02 -33.17 -18.02
CA ILE A 1019 -34.96 -32.49 -17.22
C ILE A 1019 -34.78 -30.98 -17.52
N ASP A 1020 -35.03 -30.50 -18.75
CA ASP A 1020 -34.85 -29.08 -19.14
C ASP A 1020 -36.14 -28.29 -19.47
N TRP A 1021 -37.33 -28.75 -19.06
CA TRP A 1021 -38.59 -28.17 -19.58
C TRP A 1021 -38.85 -26.71 -19.15
N THR A 1022 -38.25 -26.26 -18.03
CA THR A 1022 -38.29 -24.87 -17.56
C THR A 1022 -37.39 -23.92 -18.37
N ILE A 1023 -36.42 -24.46 -19.11
CA ILE A 1023 -35.43 -23.70 -19.88
C ILE A 1023 -35.77 -23.69 -21.38
N LYS A 1024 -36.35 -24.78 -21.92
CA LYS A 1024 -36.64 -24.94 -23.36
C LYS A 1024 -38.08 -24.52 -23.70
N GLU A 1025 -38.24 -23.37 -24.39
CA GLU A 1025 -39.56 -22.83 -24.82
C GLU A 1025 -40.45 -23.84 -25.57
N ASN A 1026 -39.86 -24.68 -26.43
CA ASN A 1026 -40.61 -25.68 -27.20
C ASN A 1026 -41.29 -26.75 -26.31
N VAL A 1027 -40.70 -27.08 -25.16
CA VAL A 1027 -41.27 -28.06 -24.22
C VAL A 1027 -42.36 -27.41 -23.37
N ARG A 1028 -42.13 -26.17 -22.91
CA ARG A 1028 -43.14 -25.35 -22.20
C ARG A 1028 -44.39 -25.12 -23.06
N ALA A 1029 -44.23 -24.86 -24.36
CA ALA A 1029 -45.34 -24.69 -25.30
C ALA A 1029 -46.18 -25.97 -25.46
N LYS A 1030 -45.54 -27.15 -25.56
CA LYS A 1030 -46.25 -28.45 -25.60
C LYS A 1030 -47.04 -28.71 -24.32
N MET A 1031 -46.46 -28.38 -23.16
CA MET A 1031 -47.13 -28.51 -21.86
C MET A 1031 -48.33 -27.56 -21.72
N LYS A 1032 -48.19 -26.30 -22.17
CA LYS A 1032 -49.30 -25.32 -22.22
C LYS A 1032 -50.48 -25.82 -23.07
N VAL A 1033 -50.21 -26.48 -24.19
CA VAL A 1033 -51.24 -27.08 -25.06
C VAL A 1033 -51.94 -28.27 -24.38
N ALA A 1034 -51.19 -29.13 -23.71
CA ALA A 1034 -51.74 -30.28 -22.98
C ALA A 1034 -52.68 -29.84 -21.85
N VAL A 1035 -52.26 -28.86 -21.04
CA VAL A 1035 -53.08 -28.29 -19.96
C VAL A 1035 -54.35 -27.64 -20.52
N LYS A 1036 -54.25 -26.81 -21.59
CA LYS A 1036 -55.43 -26.22 -22.23
C LYS A 1036 -56.42 -27.26 -22.75
N ARG A 1037 -55.92 -28.34 -23.36
CA ARG A 1037 -56.78 -29.42 -23.87
C ARG A 1037 -57.52 -30.12 -22.73
N LEU A 1038 -56.83 -30.33 -21.60
CA LEU A 1038 -57.41 -30.98 -20.43
C LEU A 1038 -58.49 -30.11 -19.79
N LEU A 1039 -58.24 -28.82 -19.57
CA LEU A 1039 -59.23 -27.87 -19.03
C LEU A 1039 -60.51 -27.84 -19.90
N ARG A 1040 -60.38 -27.82 -21.24
CA ARG A 1040 -61.53 -27.89 -22.16
C ARG A 1040 -62.30 -29.21 -22.06
N LYS A 1041 -61.59 -30.33 -21.96
CA LYS A 1041 -62.21 -31.67 -21.91
C LYS A 1041 -63.11 -31.83 -20.68
N TYR A 1042 -62.72 -31.24 -19.55
CA TYR A 1042 -63.50 -31.28 -18.31
C TYR A 1042 -64.56 -30.17 -18.20
N GLY A 1043 -64.70 -29.32 -19.24
CA GLY A 1043 -65.72 -28.28 -19.27
C GLY A 1043 -65.38 -27.01 -18.48
N TYR A 1044 -64.09 -26.70 -18.30
CA TYR A 1044 -63.65 -25.49 -17.61
C TYR A 1044 -64.12 -24.22 -18.34
N PRO A 1045 -64.64 -23.19 -17.62
CA PRO A 1045 -65.19 -21.98 -18.24
C PRO A 1045 -64.21 -21.32 -19.24
N PRO A 1046 -64.63 -21.03 -20.49
CA PRO A 1046 -63.74 -20.52 -21.53
C PRO A 1046 -63.15 -19.13 -21.25
N ASP A 1047 -63.90 -18.29 -20.52
CA ASP A 1047 -63.53 -16.94 -20.10
C ASP A 1047 -62.29 -16.91 -19.20
N MET A 1048 -62.16 -17.91 -18.31
CA MET A 1048 -61.04 -17.98 -17.33
C MET A 1048 -60.02 -19.08 -17.64
N GLN A 1049 -60.19 -19.78 -18.77
CA GLN A 1049 -59.32 -20.89 -19.17
C GLN A 1049 -57.86 -20.46 -19.35
N LEU A 1050 -57.62 -19.25 -19.86
CA LEU A 1050 -56.28 -18.75 -20.14
C LEU A 1050 -55.50 -18.48 -18.84
N LEU A 1051 -56.15 -17.83 -17.87
CA LEU A 1051 -55.57 -17.55 -16.56
C LEU A 1051 -55.30 -18.84 -15.79
N ALA A 1052 -56.27 -19.76 -15.75
CA ALA A 1052 -56.10 -21.06 -15.11
C ALA A 1052 -54.95 -21.87 -15.72
N THR A 1053 -54.76 -21.81 -17.04
CA THR A 1053 -53.61 -22.46 -17.70
C THR A 1053 -52.28 -21.88 -17.19
N GLU A 1054 -52.17 -20.57 -17.03
CA GLU A 1054 -50.94 -19.91 -16.61
C GLU A 1054 -50.65 -20.15 -15.12
N THR A 1055 -51.68 -20.12 -14.27
CA THR A 1055 -51.56 -20.49 -12.86
C THR A 1055 -51.10 -21.94 -12.70
N VAL A 1056 -51.68 -22.88 -13.46
CA VAL A 1056 -51.29 -24.30 -13.45
C VAL A 1056 -49.85 -24.49 -13.95
N LEU A 1057 -49.41 -23.75 -14.98
CA LEU A 1057 -48.02 -23.83 -15.45
C LEU A 1057 -47.03 -23.25 -14.44
N LYS A 1058 -47.37 -22.12 -13.80
CA LYS A 1058 -46.54 -21.53 -12.74
C LYS A 1058 -46.45 -22.46 -11.52
N GLN A 1059 -47.56 -23.11 -11.16
CA GLN A 1059 -47.60 -24.15 -10.14
C GLN A 1059 -46.69 -25.33 -10.51
N ALA A 1060 -46.72 -25.79 -11.76
CA ALA A 1060 -45.86 -26.85 -12.25
C ALA A 1060 -44.37 -26.46 -12.26
N GLU A 1061 -44.03 -25.22 -12.62
CA GLU A 1061 -42.66 -24.69 -12.66
C GLU A 1061 -42.02 -24.68 -11.28
N MET A 1062 -42.74 -24.25 -10.24
CA MET A 1062 -42.22 -24.25 -8.86
C MET A 1062 -41.96 -25.67 -8.34
N MET A 1063 -42.72 -26.65 -8.85
CA MET A 1063 -42.61 -28.05 -8.46
C MET A 1063 -41.69 -28.86 -9.39
N ALA A 1064 -41.05 -28.21 -10.37
CA ALA A 1064 -40.26 -28.89 -11.40
C ALA A 1064 -39.08 -29.70 -10.85
N ALA A 1065 -38.47 -29.27 -9.74
CA ALA A 1065 -37.35 -29.97 -9.10
C ALA A 1065 -37.77 -31.29 -8.42
N GLU A 1066 -39.02 -31.38 -7.96
CA GLU A 1066 -39.57 -32.55 -7.25
C GLU A 1066 -40.10 -33.63 -8.22
N PHE A 1067 -40.47 -33.27 -9.45
CA PHE A 1067 -40.93 -34.22 -10.47
C PHE A 1067 -39.79 -34.91 -11.25
N VAL A 1068 -38.53 -34.55 -11.00
CA VAL A 1068 -37.34 -35.07 -11.71
C VAL A 1068 -36.58 -36.14 -10.90
N ASN A 1069 -37.00 -36.42 -9.66
CA ASN A 1069 -36.46 -37.51 -8.83
C ASN A 1069 -37.38 -38.74 -8.79
#